data_AF-A0AAF0Y7L8-F1
#
_entry.id   AF-A0AAF0Y7L8-F1
#
_cell.length_a   1.000
_cell.length_b   1.000
_cell.length_c   1.000
_cell.angle_alpha   90.00
_cell.angle_beta   90.00
_cell.angle_gamma   90.00
#
_symmetry.space_group_name_H-M   'P 1'
#
loop_
_entity.id
_entity.type
_entity.pdbx_description
1 polymer ?
#
loop_
_entity_poly.entity_id
_entity_poly.type
_entity_poly.pdbx_seq_one_letter_code
_entity_poly.pdbx_strand_id
1 'polypeptide(L)'
;MTLTTAAINTQTAPKSSAPGTSPDVRETIRNIIAKSASKLVDVSLFLHSNPEIAYEEFKAHALLTDFLESEGFVVERQYKGYETAWKATFTNGPGPVFGLNSEYDALPKIGHACGHNLICILGIGALLAMREAMIKHDIKGTVVLLGTPAEEGKDGKGNLLERGAYDGLEACMMAHPAGGDNNGVAGVIAPNLAVRRLNIDFHGKSAHAALAPWQGINALDAAVQAYTAINAIRQHIQSHERIHGVILNGGESPNVIPKLTSMWYYCRSGDPKQVDALATRVVAACRAAGAATGCGVDITMPAVCADLNHSPALSSEFAAVMKEEFGDNYIVNLDKSKPRTASTDFGTITYVMPGCHPHYNITDAGFKVHTADFAKLTGTPEAHDITLNVAAGVAATGIRFLTDRSFAAEAKAQWERDMSEFGAVDRRPGASVELQRSILDELKAATLEDKVPEPRRGKYGNDILGPVNNDRARQEPDHIRPPKTDGGKLGNMKWSFTDSHMRLEEGGWARETTVREMPLSKELAGVNMRLGPGVYRELHWHSEAEWAYIIEGECRITVLDTDGGCFIDDLKKGDLWYFPTGFPHGIQGLGERGVEFLLIFDDGNFSEDSTFLLTDYLARTPKDILAKNFRVSEEVFSTLSQREKYIFQGTMPGSLSEARKAVIPSKLRFTHRMLEQKPAKFPGGEVRITDTRNFPISKTTAAAHVIVYEGGLREMHWHPNADEWTFFLRGHARITVFASNGVARTFNYMAGDVAVIPKNNAHYVENIGTGQVEFLEMFRAPLFEDFSTDQWLAQTPALEVAEHLNLSGDHREEFLRQLNKTKVPVKARRQSF
;
A
#
# COMPACT_ATOMS: atom_id res chain seq x y z
N MET A 1 28.62 -29.12 37.39
CA MET A 1 29.32 -27.84 37.14
C MET A 1 28.48 -26.73 37.73
N THR A 2 29.08 -25.97 38.63
CA THR A 2 28.52 -24.90 39.45
C THR A 2 27.90 -23.79 38.58
N LEU A 3 26.59 -23.58 38.70
CA LEU A 3 25.88 -22.43 38.13
C LEU A 3 26.20 -21.21 39.00
N THR A 4 27.07 -20.34 38.49
CA THR A 4 27.35 -19.02 39.05
C THR A 4 26.14 -18.11 38.85
N THR A 5 25.64 -17.59 39.96
CA THR A 5 24.67 -16.50 40.08
C THR A 5 25.20 -15.23 39.41
N ALA A 6 24.76 -14.97 38.18
CA ALA A 6 24.96 -13.68 37.53
C ALA A 6 23.90 -12.69 38.05
N ALA A 7 24.37 -11.59 38.63
CA ALA A 7 23.55 -10.53 39.21
C ALA A 7 22.56 -9.97 38.18
N ILE A 8 21.28 -9.93 38.59
CA ILE A 8 20.19 -9.27 37.88
C ILE A 8 20.50 -7.78 37.87
N ASN A 9 20.93 -7.25 36.72
CA ASN A 9 21.09 -5.82 36.52
C ASN A 9 19.71 -5.23 36.22
N THR A 10 18.96 -4.87 37.25
CA THR A 10 17.72 -4.08 37.11
C THR A 10 18.12 -2.70 36.59
N GLN A 11 18.05 -2.48 35.27
CA GLN A 11 17.92 -1.13 34.76
C GLN A 11 16.56 -0.60 35.23
N THR A 12 16.60 0.13 36.34
CA THR A 12 15.48 0.93 36.82
C THR A 12 15.11 1.91 35.72
N ALA A 13 13.87 1.83 35.25
CA ALA A 13 13.25 2.83 34.40
C ALA A 13 13.48 4.25 34.99
N PRO A 14 13.59 5.30 34.16
CA PRO A 14 13.70 6.66 34.65
C PRO A 14 12.50 6.95 35.57
N LYS A 15 12.76 7.36 36.81
CA LYS A 15 11.70 7.82 37.71
C LYS A 15 11.08 9.10 37.13
N SER A 16 9.86 9.00 36.61
CA SER A 16 8.99 10.15 36.37
C SER A 16 8.85 10.92 37.69
N SER A 17 9.22 12.20 37.69
CA SER A 17 9.19 13.10 38.85
C SER A 17 7.83 13.78 39.07
N ALA A 18 6.80 13.39 38.32
CA ALA A 18 5.44 13.91 38.45
C ALA A 18 4.58 12.99 39.36
N PRO A 19 3.73 13.54 40.25
CA PRO A 19 2.84 12.73 41.07
C PRO A 19 1.86 11.94 40.18
N GLY A 20 1.70 10.64 40.46
CA GLY A 20 0.72 9.78 39.78
C GLY A 20 -0.72 10.19 40.06
N THR A 21 -1.69 9.38 39.62
CA THR A 21 -3.12 9.65 39.90
C THR A 21 -3.36 9.89 41.40
N SER A 22 -4.10 10.95 41.75
CA SER A 22 -4.27 11.33 43.16
C SER A 22 -4.97 10.22 43.97
N PRO A 23 -4.65 10.05 45.27
CA PRO A 23 -5.25 9.00 46.09
C PRO A 23 -6.79 9.03 46.15
N ASP A 24 -7.42 10.20 46.17
CA ASP A 24 -8.90 10.34 46.19
C ASP A 24 -9.54 9.90 44.86
N VAL A 25 -8.87 10.16 43.73
CA VAL A 25 -9.31 9.64 42.42
C VAL A 25 -9.20 8.12 42.39
N ARG A 26 -8.10 7.55 42.88
CA ARG A 26 -7.92 6.09 42.97
C ARG A 26 -8.94 5.44 43.89
N GLU A 27 -9.24 6.05 45.02
CA GLU A 27 -10.31 5.60 45.93
C GLU A 27 -11.68 5.62 45.25
N THR A 28 -11.97 6.68 44.49
CA THR A 28 -13.21 6.77 43.69
C THR A 28 -13.31 5.63 42.69
N ILE A 29 -12.23 5.35 41.95
CA ILE A 29 -12.16 4.23 41.00
C ILE A 29 -12.45 2.89 41.71
N ARG A 30 -11.77 2.61 42.83
CA ARG A 30 -11.97 1.37 43.61
C ARG A 30 -13.41 1.21 44.09
N ASN A 31 -14.01 2.28 44.62
CA ASN A 31 -15.38 2.25 45.12
C ASN A 31 -16.40 1.97 44.00
N ILE A 32 -16.19 2.51 42.80
CA ILE A 32 -17.08 2.27 41.65
C ILE A 32 -16.95 0.85 41.12
N ILE A 33 -15.72 0.32 41.07
CA ILE A 33 -15.48 -1.07 40.69
C ILE A 33 -16.15 -2.02 41.70
N ALA A 34 -15.94 -1.81 43.00
CA ALA A 34 -16.57 -2.61 44.04
C ALA A 34 -18.11 -2.55 43.98
N LYS A 35 -18.68 -1.36 43.73
CA LYS A 35 -20.14 -1.18 43.56
C LYS A 35 -20.68 -1.89 42.31
N SER A 36 -19.89 -1.99 41.26
CA SER A 36 -20.29 -2.59 39.98
C SER A 36 -19.95 -4.08 39.88
N ALA A 37 -19.17 -4.62 40.82
CA ALA A 37 -18.58 -5.95 40.79
C ALA A 37 -19.62 -7.05 40.50
N SER A 38 -20.73 -7.11 41.25
CA SER A 38 -21.76 -8.13 41.05
C SER A 38 -22.31 -8.14 39.63
N LYS A 39 -22.61 -6.96 39.06
CA LYS A 39 -23.15 -6.86 37.70
C LYS A 39 -22.12 -7.27 36.65
N LEU A 40 -20.85 -6.89 36.85
CA LEU A 40 -19.76 -7.26 35.95
C LEU A 40 -19.50 -8.78 35.98
N VAL A 41 -19.56 -9.39 37.17
CA VAL A 41 -19.47 -10.85 37.33
C VAL A 41 -20.61 -11.55 36.59
N ASP A 42 -21.84 -11.05 36.71
CA ASP A 42 -23.00 -11.61 35.99
C ASP A 42 -22.81 -11.55 34.47
N VAL A 43 -22.28 -10.44 33.94
CA VAL A 43 -21.92 -10.32 32.51
C VAL A 43 -20.84 -11.34 32.14
N SER A 44 -19.77 -11.46 32.93
CA SER A 44 -18.69 -12.41 32.66
C SER A 44 -19.19 -13.86 32.63
N LEU A 45 -20.03 -14.25 33.59
CA LEU A 45 -20.59 -15.59 33.69
C LEU A 45 -21.56 -15.89 32.55
N PHE A 46 -22.31 -14.89 32.07
CA PHE A 46 -23.15 -15.06 30.90
C PHE A 46 -22.30 -15.35 29.65
N LEU A 47 -21.26 -14.55 29.39
CA LEU A 47 -20.34 -14.78 28.26
C LEU A 47 -19.70 -16.17 28.37
N HIS A 48 -19.17 -16.49 29.55
CA HIS A 48 -18.58 -17.79 29.88
C HIS A 48 -19.50 -18.97 29.54
N SER A 49 -20.78 -18.85 29.89
CA SER A 49 -21.80 -19.90 29.67
C SER A 49 -22.38 -19.90 28.26
N ASN A 50 -22.18 -18.85 27.47
CA ASN A 50 -22.69 -18.69 26.11
C ASN A 50 -21.57 -18.32 25.13
N PRO A 51 -20.56 -19.19 24.95
CA PRO A 51 -19.43 -18.89 24.09
C PRO A 51 -19.88 -18.77 22.62
N GLU A 52 -19.61 -17.63 22.02
CA GLU A 52 -19.82 -17.35 20.60
C GLU A 52 -18.47 -17.10 19.92
N ILE A 53 -18.27 -17.67 18.73
CA ILE A 53 -17.00 -17.60 18.02
C ILE A 53 -16.89 -16.30 17.19
N ALA A 54 -15.69 -16.03 16.67
CA ALA A 54 -15.37 -14.88 15.84
C ALA A 54 -16.48 -14.50 14.83
N TYR A 55 -17.01 -13.28 14.96
CA TYR A 55 -18.11 -12.66 14.18
C TYR A 55 -19.50 -13.27 14.36
N GLU A 56 -19.68 -14.21 15.30
CA GLU A 56 -20.98 -14.81 15.64
C GLU A 56 -21.45 -14.38 17.04
N GLU A 57 -20.81 -13.38 17.65
CA GLU A 57 -21.02 -12.92 19.03
C GLU A 57 -22.30 -12.09 19.22
N PHE A 58 -23.44 -12.54 18.71
CA PHE A 58 -24.69 -11.80 18.72
C PHE A 58 -25.33 -11.68 20.11
N LYS A 59 -25.28 -12.74 20.94
CA LYS A 59 -25.77 -12.68 22.33
C LYS A 59 -24.86 -11.83 23.20
N ALA A 60 -23.54 -11.99 23.02
CA ALA A 60 -22.56 -11.14 23.70
C ALA A 60 -22.79 -9.68 23.31
N HIS A 61 -22.88 -9.37 22.02
CA HIS A 61 -23.14 -8.03 21.52
C HIS A 61 -24.41 -7.42 22.14
N ALA A 62 -25.53 -8.13 22.10
CA ALA A 62 -26.79 -7.66 22.67
C ALA A 62 -26.64 -7.39 24.18
N LEU A 63 -26.13 -8.34 24.95
CA LEU A 63 -25.91 -8.19 26.39
C LEU A 63 -25.07 -6.96 26.72
N LEU A 64 -23.93 -6.81 26.04
CA LEU A 64 -22.94 -5.78 26.37
C LEU A 64 -23.44 -4.39 26.00
N THR A 65 -24.10 -4.26 24.84
CA THR A 65 -24.68 -2.99 24.40
C THR A 65 -25.89 -2.58 25.24
N ASP A 66 -26.77 -3.53 25.58
CA ASP A 66 -27.88 -3.30 26.52
C ASP A 66 -27.37 -2.89 27.91
N PHE A 67 -26.34 -3.58 28.42
CA PHE A 67 -25.73 -3.26 29.71
C PHE A 67 -25.19 -1.83 29.75
N LEU A 68 -24.39 -1.43 28.76
CA LEU A 68 -23.78 -0.10 28.69
C LEU A 68 -24.83 1.01 28.50
N GLU A 69 -25.87 0.78 27.70
CA GLU A 69 -26.99 1.71 27.58
C GLU A 69 -27.77 1.83 28.90
N SER A 70 -27.95 0.73 29.64
CA SER A 70 -28.61 0.75 30.96
C SER A 70 -27.80 1.52 32.01
N GLU A 71 -26.48 1.56 31.87
CA GLU A 71 -25.58 2.38 32.68
C GLU A 71 -25.51 3.83 32.19
N GLY A 72 -26.19 4.19 31.10
CA GLY A 72 -26.34 5.55 30.61
C GLY A 72 -25.28 6.01 29.60
N PHE A 73 -24.55 5.09 28.95
CA PHE A 73 -23.61 5.44 27.88
C PHE A 73 -24.31 5.64 26.53
N VAL A 74 -23.71 6.48 25.69
CA VAL A 74 -24.02 6.51 24.26
C VAL A 74 -23.30 5.35 23.60
N VAL A 75 -24.07 4.39 23.10
CA VAL A 75 -23.57 3.18 22.45
C VAL A 75 -23.90 3.20 20.96
N GLU A 76 -22.87 3.14 20.13
CA GLU A 76 -22.99 2.86 18.71
C GLU A 76 -22.91 1.34 18.52
N ARG A 77 -24.06 0.71 18.31
CA ARG A 77 -24.16 -0.71 17.96
C ARG A 77 -23.74 -0.95 16.50
N GLN A 78 -23.35 -2.18 16.16
CA GLN A 78 -22.95 -2.60 14.81
C GLN A 78 -21.88 -1.67 14.20
N TYR A 79 -20.87 -1.35 15.00
CA TYR A 79 -19.97 -0.25 14.73
C TYR A 79 -19.06 -0.52 13.52
N LYS A 80 -18.89 0.52 12.68
CA LYS A 80 -18.07 0.49 11.46
C LYS A 80 -18.40 -0.70 10.54
N GLY A 81 -19.66 -1.12 10.47
CA GLY A 81 -20.12 -2.17 9.54
C GLY A 81 -19.72 -3.59 9.93
N TYR A 82 -19.45 -3.84 11.22
CA TYR A 82 -19.37 -5.19 11.81
C TYR A 82 -20.55 -5.37 12.77
N GLU A 83 -21.38 -6.38 12.52
CA GLU A 83 -22.63 -6.59 13.27
C GLU A 83 -22.40 -6.84 14.76
N THR A 84 -21.28 -7.48 15.11
CA THR A 84 -20.95 -7.81 16.49
C THR A 84 -20.01 -6.79 17.14
N ALA A 85 -19.58 -5.73 16.44
CA ALA A 85 -18.77 -4.66 17.05
C ALA A 85 -19.63 -3.54 17.65
N TRP A 86 -19.08 -2.81 18.62
CA TRP A 86 -19.74 -1.66 19.24
C TRP A 86 -18.75 -0.63 19.79
N LYS A 87 -19.22 0.61 19.98
CA LYS A 87 -18.46 1.69 20.64
C LYS A 87 -19.31 2.35 21.71
N ALA A 88 -18.75 2.48 22.91
CA ALA A 88 -19.33 3.29 23.98
C ALA A 88 -18.43 4.50 24.25
N THR A 89 -19.02 5.67 24.48
CA THR A 89 -18.28 6.92 24.69
C THR A 89 -18.83 7.70 25.87
N PHE A 90 -17.92 8.29 26.65
CA PHE A 90 -18.25 9.30 27.65
C PHE A 90 -17.31 10.50 27.53
N THR A 91 -17.87 11.70 27.50
CA THR A 91 -17.15 12.97 27.39
C THR A 91 -17.55 13.91 28.52
N ASN A 92 -16.56 14.46 29.22
CA ASN A 92 -16.75 15.53 30.21
C ASN A 92 -16.01 16.81 29.75
N GLY A 93 -16.59 17.55 28.82
CA GLY A 93 -15.96 18.75 28.25
C GLY A 93 -14.70 18.46 27.39
N PRO A 94 -14.01 19.52 26.91
CA PRO A 94 -12.88 19.37 26.00
C PRO A 94 -11.62 18.86 26.71
N GLY A 95 -10.93 17.90 26.11
CA GLY A 95 -9.71 17.31 26.65
C GLY A 95 -9.24 16.14 25.78
N PRO A 96 -8.28 15.32 26.26
CA PRO A 96 -7.73 14.24 25.47
C PRO A 96 -8.72 13.11 25.35
N VAL A 97 -8.45 12.22 24.40
CA VAL A 97 -9.27 11.03 24.16
C VAL A 97 -8.47 9.77 24.50
N PHE A 98 -8.91 9.03 25.51
CA PHE A 98 -8.30 7.77 25.93
C PHE A 98 -9.18 6.59 25.51
N GLY A 99 -8.59 5.62 24.83
CA GLY A 99 -9.24 4.41 24.33
C GLY A 99 -9.08 3.21 25.25
N LEU A 100 -10.09 2.35 25.25
CA LEU A 100 -10.09 1.04 25.88
C LEU A 100 -10.60 0.00 24.87
N ASN A 101 -10.15 -1.26 25.01
CA ASN A 101 -10.69 -2.38 24.23
C ASN A 101 -11.28 -3.48 25.13
N SER A 102 -12.36 -4.09 24.65
CA SER A 102 -13.00 -5.28 25.23
C SER A 102 -13.22 -6.33 24.16
N GLU A 103 -12.64 -7.52 24.35
CA GLU A 103 -12.84 -8.71 23.52
C GLU A 103 -13.90 -9.62 24.14
N TYR A 104 -14.61 -10.41 23.34
CA TYR A 104 -15.69 -11.29 23.82
C TYR A 104 -15.98 -12.46 22.87
N ASP A 105 -15.10 -12.75 21.92
CA ASP A 105 -15.17 -13.97 21.12
C ASP A 105 -14.59 -15.18 21.87
N ALA A 106 -14.99 -16.38 21.47
CA ALA A 106 -14.57 -17.64 22.06
C ALA A 106 -13.83 -18.53 21.05
N LEU A 107 -12.99 -19.41 21.57
CA LEU A 107 -12.33 -20.45 20.78
C LEU A 107 -13.31 -21.58 20.45
N PRO A 108 -13.28 -22.14 19.22
CA PRO A 108 -14.13 -23.26 18.85
C PRO A 108 -14.01 -24.43 19.82
N LYS A 109 -15.15 -24.93 20.31
CA LYS A 109 -15.31 -26.11 21.20
C LYS A 109 -14.78 -25.97 22.63
N ILE A 110 -13.89 -25.02 22.93
CA ILE A 110 -13.29 -24.87 24.28
C ILE A 110 -13.69 -23.58 25.01
N GLY A 111 -14.49 -22.71 24.37
CA GLY A 111 -15.05 -21.52 25.01
C GLY A 111 -14.01 -20.41 25.19
N HIS A 112 -14.16 -19.60 26.24
CA HIS A 112 -13.24 -18.49 26.54
C HIS A 112 -11.91 -18.95 27.15
N ALA A 113 -11.25 -19.92 26.51
CA ALA A 113 -9.93 -20.43 26.93
C ALA A 113 -8.78 -19.42 26.74
N CYS A 114 -9.04 -18.29 26.06
CA CYS A 114 -8.17 -17.11 26.02
C CYS A 114 -8.55 -16.06 27.11
N GLY A 115 -9.70 -16.23 27.77
CA GLY A 115 -10.17 -15.38 28.86
C GLY A 115 -10.90 -14.11 28.44
N HIS A 116 -11.46 -14.07 27.23
CA HIS A 116 -12.15 -12.88 26.71
C HIS A 116 -13.37 -12.47 27.58
N ASN A 117 -13.99 -13.39 28.31
CA ASN A 117 -15.03 -13.03 29.30
C ASN A 117 -14.50 -12.13 30.44
N LEU A 118 -13.21 -12.22 30.78
CA LEU A 118 -12.53 -11.35 31.75
C LEU A 118 -12.04 -10.05 31.10
N ILE A 119 -11.45 -10.13 29.90
CA ILE A 119 -11.02 -8.95 29.12
C ILE A 119 -12.22 -8.02 28.89
N CYS A 120 -13.38 -8.59 28.55
CA CYS A 120 -14.60 -7.85 28.34
C CYS A 120 -14.97 -7.00 29.56
N ILE A 121 -15.11 -7.63 30.73
CA ILE A 121 -15.57 -6.95 31.95
C ILE A 121 -14.53 -6.01 32.54
N LEU A 122 -13.24 -6.25 32.25
CA LEU A 122 -12.15 -5.36 32.62
C LEU A 122 -12.29 -4.01 31.92
N GLY A 123 -12.50 -4.01 30.59
CA GLY A 123 -12.69 -2.78 29.84
C GLY A 123 -13.96 -2.02 30.26
N ILE A 124 -15.05 -2.74 30.53
CA ILE A 124 -16.31 -2.15 31.01
C ILE A 124 -16.14 -1.56 32.42
N GLY A 125 -15.53 -2.30 33.34
CA GLY A 125 -15.24 -1.84 34.69
C GLY A 125 -14.36 -0.59 34.70
N ALA A 126 -13.34 -0.56 33.83
CA ALA A 126 -12.48 0.60 33.66
C ALA A 126 -13.25 1.81 33.11
N LEU A 127 -14.11 1.62 32.09
CA LEU A 127 -14.96 2.68 31.54
C LEU A 127 -15.89 3.28 32.61
N LEU A 128 -16.57 2.44 33.39
CA LEU A 128 -17.47 2.86 34.47
C LEU A 128 -16.71 3.69 35.51
N ALA A 129 -15.57 3.18 35.97
CA ALA A 129 -14.76 3.86 36.98
C ALA A 129 -14.19 5.19 36.47
N MET A 130 -13.72 5.24 35.22
CA MET A 130 -13.21 6.46 34.61
C MET A 130 -14.31 7.52 34.48
N ARG A 131 -15.50 7.15 33.99
CA ARG A 131 -16.65 8.08 33.90
C ARG A 131 -16.94 8.73 35.25
N GLU A 132 -17.11 7.93 36.30
CA GLU A 132 -17.47 8.44 37.63
C GLU A 132 -16.37 9.28 38.24
N ALA A 133 -15.10 8.89 38.06
CA ALA A 133 -13.97 9.72 38.47
C ALA A 133 -13.95 11.05 37.71
N MET A 134 -14.24 11.05 36.41
CA MET A 134 -14.31 12.26 35.60
C MET A 134 -15.41 13.21 36.06
N ILE A 135 -16.59 12.67 36.42
CA ILE A 135 -17.71 13.48 36.94
C ILE A 135 -17.38 14.04 38.32
N LYS A 136 -16.97 13.18 39.26
CA LYS A 136 -16.75 13.56 40.66
C LYS A 136 -15.62 14.59 40.82
N HIS A 137 -14.56 14.45 40.04
CA HIS A 137 -13.34 15.27 40.14
C HIS A 137 -13.21 16.32 39.04
N ASP A 138 -14.28 16.55 38.26
CA ASP A 138 -14.34 17.49 37.14
C ASP A 138 -13.19 17.34 36.10
N ILE A 139 -12.78 16.10 35.84
CA ILE A 139 -11.68 15.81 34.92
C ILE A 139 -12.19 15.93 33.49
N LYS A 140 -11.52 16.78 32.71
CA LYS A 140 -11.91 17.06 31.32
C LYS A 140 -11.29 16.09 30.33
N GLY A 141 -12.08 15.64 29.36
CA GLY A 141 -11.65 14.73 28.31
C GLY A 141 -12.73 13.73 27.92
N THR A 142 -12.31 12.72 27.15
CA THR A 142 -13.18 11.67 26.63
C THR A 142 -12.56 10.30 26.88
N VAL A 143 -13.38 9.34 27.30
CA VAL A 143 -13.02 7.93 27.33
C VAL A 143 -13.91 7.16 26.33
N VAL A 144 -13.28 6.33 25.51
CA VAL A 144 -13.94 5.50 24.49
C VAL A 144 -13.64 4.05 24.77
N LEU A 145 -14.67 3.22 24.92
CA LEU A 145 -14.53 1.76 24.96
C LEU A 145 -14.99 1.18 23.63
N LEU A 146 -14.11 0.44 22.97
CA LEU A 146 -14.41 -0.28 21.75
C LEU A 146 -14.60 -1.77 22.08
N GLY A 147 -15.79 -2.28 21.76
CA GLY A 147 -16.05 -3.70 21.72
C GLY A 147 -15.49 -4.31 20.44
N THR A 148 -14.43 -5.10 20.57
CA THR A 148 -13.64 -5.63 19.45
C THR A 148 -13.87 -7.14 19.32
N PRO A 149 -14.72 -7.60 18.39
CA PRO A 149 -14.97 -9.03 18.18
C PRO A 149 -13.78 -9.69 17.47
N ALA A 150 -13.79 -11.02 17.38
CA ALA A 150 -12.95 -11.78 16.46
C ALA A 150 -11.42 -11.57 16.59
N GLU A 151 -10.88 -11.48 17.81
CA GLU A 151 -9.42 -11.56 18.02
C GLU A 151 -8.89 -12.91 17.53
N GLU A 152 -9.64 -13.99 17.79
CA GLU A 152 -9.21 -15.37 17.57
C GLU A 152 -9.19 -15.70 16.08
N GLY A 153 -8.02 -15.45 15.48
CA GLY A 153 -7.69 -15.86 14.12
C GLY A 153 -8.18 -14.92 13.01
N LYS A 154 -8.90 -13.83 13.33
CA LYS A 154 -9.51 -12.94 12.32
C LYS A 154 -9.04 -11.47 12.35
N ASP A 155 -8.24 -11.07 13.33
CA ASP A 155 -7.66 -9.70 13.41
C ASP A 155 -8.74 -8.60 13.52
N GLY A 156 -9.73 -8.80 14.40
CA GLY A 156 -10.86 -7.90 14.57
C GLY A 156 -10.48 -6.44 14.83
N LYS A 157 -9.41 -6.18 15.59
CA LYS A 157 -8.93 -4.80 15.83
C LYS A 157 -8.29 -4.18 14.61
N GLY A 158 -7.47 -4.92 13.86
CA GLY A 158 -6.93 -4.46 12.58
C GLY A 158 -8.04 -4.09 11.60
N ASN A 159 -9.05 -4.95 11.50
CA ASN A 159 -10.24 -4.75 10.67
C ASN A 159 -11.09 -3.53 11.08
N LEU A 160 -11.20 -3.24 12.38
CA LEU A 160 -11.86 -2.04 12.89
C LEU A 160 -11.02 -0.78 12.66
N LEU A 161 -9.70 -0.87 12.85
CA LEU A 161 -8.75 0.20 12.57
C LEU A 161 -8.80 0.64 11.11
N GLU A 162 -8.88 -0.30 10.17
CA GLU A 162 -9.05 -0.02 8.73
C GLU A 162 -10.27 0.85 8.40
N ARG A 163 -11.33 0.73 9.21
CA ARG A 163 -12.57 1.48 9.03
C ARG A 163 -12.61 2.76 9.88
N GLY A 164 -11.47 3.17 10.45
CA GLY A 164 -11.33 4.37 11.26
C GLY A 164 -12.05 4.27 12.61
N ALA A 165 -12.09 3.08 13.22
CA ALA A 165 -12.69 2.89 14.55
C ALA A 165 -11.91 3.61 15.66
N TYR A 166 -10.60 3.78 15.46
CA TYR A 166 -9.65 4.36 16.40
C TYR A 166 -9.32 5.83 16.08
N ASP A 167 -9.98 6.43 15.08
CA ASP A 167 -9.73 7.82 14.69
C ASP A 167 -10.06 8.77 15.85
N GLY A 168 -9.12 9.65 16.18
CA GLY A 168 -9.26 10.64 17.25
C GLY A 168 -8.86 10.16 18.65
N LEU A 169 -8.52 8.87 18.83
CA LEU A 169 -7.94 8.38 20.09
C LEU A 169 -6.45 8.80 20.16
N GLU A 170 -6.00 9.20 21.35
CA GLU A 170 -4.61 9.63 21.59
C GLU A 170 -3.73 8.57 22.27
N ALA A 171 -4.36 7.62 22.96
CA ALA A 171 -3.74 6.42 23.48
C ALA A 171 -4.81 5.33 23.68
N CYS A 172 -4.43 4.07 23.73
CA CYS A 172 -5.36 2.96 23.95
C CYS A 172 -4.80 1.91 24.91
N MET A 173 -5.64 1.29 25.73
CA MET A 173 -5.19 0.29 26.71
C MET A 173 -6.18 -0.87 26.84
N MET A 174 -5.65 -2.07 27.05
CA MET A 174 -6.40 -3.26 27.47
C MET A 174 -5.48 -4.15 28.30
N ALA A 175 -5.99 -5.22 28.92
CA ALA A 175 -5.16 -6.16 29.67
C ALA A 175 -5.63 -7.61 29.44
N HIS A 176 -4.69 -8.54 29.39
CA HIS A 176 -4.94 -9.94 29.05
C HIS A 176 -4.76 -10.86 30.26
N PRO A 177 -5.71 -11.76 30.57
CA PRO A 177 -5.50 -12.77 31.58
C PRO A 177 -4.46 -13.79 31.08
N ALA A 178 -3.61 -14.25 31.98
CA ALA A 178 -2.61 -15.26 31.73
C ALA A 178 -2.64 -16.33 32.82
N GLY A 179 -2.00 -17.46 32.53
CA GLY A 179 -1.78 -18.52 33.50
C GLY A 179 -0.32 -18.95 33.53
N GLY A 180 0.20 -19.22 34.73
CA GLY A 180 1.59 -19.59 34.91
C GLY A 180 1.95 -19.93 36.35
N ASP A 181 3.14 -20.50 36.52
CA ASP A 181 3.83 -20.47 37.80
C ASP A 181 4.41 -19.08 37.94
N ASN A 182 3.80 -18.31 38.83
CA ASN A 182 4.00 -16.86 38.89
C ASN A 182 5.21 -16.49 39.74
N ASN A 183 5.77 -17.41 40.55
CA ASN A 183 6.86 -17.12 41.50
C ASN A 183 6.67 -15.79 42.26
N GLY A 184 5.43 -15.45 42.63
CA GLY A 184 5.08 -14.18 43.31
C GLY A 184 4.95 -12.94 42.41
N VAL A 185 4.82 -13.10 41.10
CA VAL A 185 4.62 -12.02 40.11
C VAL A 185 3.16 -11.98 39.65
N ALA A 186 2.46 -10.88 39.94
CA ALA A 186 1.05 -10.72 39.59
C ALA A 186 0.82 -10.61 38.08
N GLY A 187 1.81 -10.13 37.32
CA GLY A 187 1.71 -10.05 35.88
C GLY A 187 2.96 -9.50 35.19
N VAL A 188 2.92 -9.44 33.87
CA VAL A 188 4.06 -9.05 33.02
C VAL A 188 3.59 -8.09 31.93
N ILE A 189 4.42 -7.07 31.68
CA ILE A 189 4.29 -6.15 30.54
C ILE A 189 5.51 -6.38 29.66
N ALA A 190 5.32 -7.10 28.55
CA ALA A 190 6.40 -7.47 27.65
C ALA A 190 5.93 -7.58 26.20
N PRO A 191 6.80 -7.30 25.22
CA PRO A 191 6.47 -7.45 23.81
C PRO A 191 6.04 -8.88 23.45
N ASN A 192 5.02 -8.98 22.59
CA ASN A 192 4.63 -10.23 21.94
C ASN A 192 5.25 -10.36 20.54
N LEU A 193 5.08 -11.50 19.87
CA LEU A 193 5.54 -11.67 18.48
C LEU A 193 4.54 -11.07 17.49
N ALA A 194 5.02 -10.59 16.34
CA ALA A 194 4.17 -10.36 15.18
C ALA A 194 3.69 -11.70 14.61
N VAL A 195 2.50 -11.73 13.99
CA VAL A 195 1.95 -12.94 13.35
C VAL A 195 1.43 -12.65 11.94
N ARG A 196 1.79 -13.54 11.01
CA ARG A 196 1.25 -13.61 9.66
C ARG A 196 0.52 -14.94 9.49
N ARG A 197 -0.72 -14.88 9.02
CA ARG A 197 -1.56 -16.07 8.76
C ARG A 197 -1.54 -16.39 7.27
N LEU A 198 -1.60 -17.67 6.92
CA LEU A 198 -1.63 -18.17 5.55
C LEU A 198 -2.76 -19.21 5.43
N ASN A 199 -3.74 -18.94 4.57
CA ASN A 199 -4.71 -19.93 4.10
C ASN A 199 -4.21 -20.46 2.76
N ILE A 200 -4.07 -21.78 2.62
CA ILE A 200 -3.48 -22.41 1.44
C ILE A 200 -4.43 -23.48 0.93
N ASP A 201 -4.89 -23.34 -0.31
CA ASP A 201 -5.76 -24.29 -0.98
C ASP A 201 -5.04 -24.89 -2.19
N PHE A 202 -4.83 -26.20 -2.17
CA PHE A 202 -4.30 -26.95 -3.30
C PHE A 202 -5.43 -27.51 -4.16
N HIS A 203 -5.36 -27.25 -5.47
CA HIS A 203 -6.37 -27.66 -6.45
C HIS A 203 -5.81 -28.72 -7.40
N GLY A 204 -6.39 -29.91 -7.35
CA GLY A 204 -6.08 -31.04 -8.20
C GLY A 204 -7.28 -31.48 -9.05
N LYS A 205 -7.35 -32.78 -9.34
CA LYS A 205 -8.39 -33.38 -10.17
C LYS A 205 -8.75 -34.76 -9.62
N SER A 206 -10.03 -34.97 -9.32
CA SER A 206 -10.49 -36.27 -8.82
C SER A 206 -10.44 -37.34 -9.90
N ALA A 207 -10.10 -38.56 -9.46
CA ALA A 207 -10.20 -39.79 -10.22
C ALA A 207 -10.35 -40.98 -9.26
N HIS A 208 -10.79 -42.12 -9.77
CA HIS A 208 -10.86 -43.35 -8.99
C HIS A 208 -9.44 -43.87 -8.74
N ALA A 209 -9.05 -44.01 -7.47
CA ALA A 209 -7.67 -44.27 -7.07
C ALA A 209 -7.12 -45.61 -7.60
N ALA A 210 -7.95 -46.67 -7.67
CA ALA A 210 -7.53 -47.95 -8.23
C ALA A 210 -7.76 -48.11 -9.76
N LEU A 211 -8.90 -47.64 -10.30
CA LEU A 211 -9.30 -47.93 -11.68
C LEU A 211 -8.56 -47.07 -12.72
N ALA A 212 -8.34 -45.79 -12.42
CA ALA A 212 -7.74 -44.85 -13.37
C ALA A 212 -6.93 -43.74 -12.66
N PRO A 213 -5.95 -44.07 -11.80
CA PRO A 213 -5.18 -43.09 -11.05
C PRO A 213 -4.46 -42.05 -11.93
N TRP A 214 -4.00 -42.45 -13.12
CA TRP A 214 -3.32 -41.58 -14.09
C TRP A 214 -4.20 -40.45 -14.65
N GLN A 215 -5.51 -40.45 -14.42
CA GLN A 215 -6.40 -39.36 -14.83
C GLN A 215 -6.56 -38.26 -13.77
N GLY A 216 -6.05 -38.48 -12.56
CA GLY A 216 -6.17 -37.57 -11.41
C GLY A 216 -4.91 -36.75 -11.14
N ILE A 217 -5.07 -35.73 -10.29
CA ILE A 217 -4.01 -34.88 -9.74
C ILE A 217 -4.31 -34.74 -8.25
N ASN A 218 -3.40 -35.17 -7.37
CA ASN A 218 -3.70 -35.35 -5.95
C ASN A 218 -3.32 -34.11 -5.11
N ALA A 219 -4.32 -33.37 -4.68
CA ALA A 219 -4.13 -32.18 -3.83
C ALA A 219 -3.58 -32.52 -2.42
N LEU A 220 -3.86 -33.72 -1.89
CA LEU A 220 -3.32 -34.15 -0.60
C LEU A 220 -1.80 -34.36 -0.68
N ASP A 221 -1.29 -34.92 -1.78
CA ASP A 221 0.15 -35.11 -1.95
C ASP A 221 0.88 -33.78 -1.97
N ALA A 222 0.30 -32.75 -2.60
CA ALA A 222 0.84 -31.38 -2.60
C ALA A 222 0.92 -30.83 -1.16
N ALA A 223 -0.14 -30.97 -0.37
CA ALA A 223 -0.16 -30.53 1.01
C ALA A 223 0.86 -31.27 1.90
N VAL A 224 1.00 -32.59 1.72
CA VAL A 224 2.00 -33.39 2.47
C VAL A 224 3.42 -32.99 2.10
N GLN A 225 3.68 -32.73 0.81
CA GLN A 225 4.97 -32.22 0.36
C GLN A 225 5.26 -30.82 0.93
N ALA A 226 4.27 -29.92 0.91
CA ALA A 226 4.39 -28.59 1.52
C ALA A 226 4.68 -28.69 3.02
N TYR A 227 3.95 -29.54 3.75
CA TYR A 227 4.16 -29.79 5.17
C TYR A 227 5.59 -30.26 5.47
N THR A 228 6.09 -31.18 4.64
CA THR A 228 7.46 -31.71 4.74
C THR A 228 8.52 -30.63 4.45
N ALA A 229 8.32 -29.85 3.40
CA ALA A 229 9.22 -28.75 3.04
C ALA A 229 9.27 -27.68 4.14
N ILE A 230 8.12 -27.32 4.72
CA ILE A 230 8.05 -26.39 5.84
C ILE A 230 8.76 -26.95 7.09
N ASN A 231 8.71 -28.26 7.32
CA ASN A 231 9.49 -28.88 8.41
C ASN A 231 11.00 -28.74 8.19
N ALA A 232 11.48 -28.83 6.95
CA ALA A 232 12.89 -28.59 6.65
C ALA A 232 13.28 -27.11 6.89
N ILE A 233 12.41 -26.15 6.55
CA ILE A 233 12.62 -24.72 6.81
C ILE A 233 12.88 -24.46 8.31
N ARG A 234 12.16 -25.14 9.21
CA ARG A 234 12.25 -24.95 10.67
C ARG A 234 13.65 -25.20 11.25
N GLN A 235 14.55 -25.89 10.54
CA GLN A 235 15.94 -26.04 10.97
C GLN A 235 16.77 -24.76 10.82
N HIS A 236 16.29 -23.82 9.99
CA HIS A 236 16.98 -22.60 9.59
C HIS A 236 16.12 -21.35 9.85
N ILE A 237 15.34 -21.35 10.93
CA ILE A 237 14.61 -20.17 11.43
C ILE A 237 15.35 -19.58 12.63
N GLN A 238 15.09 -18.32 12.95
CA GLN A 238 15.64 -17.68 14.14
C GLN A 238 15.06 -18.29 15.43
N SER A 239 15.77 -18.15 16.54
CA SER A 239 15.35 -18.72 17.84
C SER A 239 14.02 -18.16 18.35
N HIS A 240 13.64 -16.94 17.95
CA HIS A 240 12.36 -16.29 18.27
C HIS A 240 11.26 -16.54 17.23
N GLU A 241 11.54 -17.23 16.13
CA GLU A 241 10.57 -17.49 15.07
C GLU A 241 9.76 -18.76 15.30
N ARG A 242 8.49 -18.77 14.90
CA ARG A 242 7.64 -19.97 14.97
C ARG A 242 6.86 -20.13 13.67
N ILE A 243 6.77 -21.36 13.17
CA ILE A 243 5.87 -21.74 12.08
C ILE A 243 5.03 -22.91 12.57
N HIS A 244 3.71 -22.83 12.53
CA HIS A 244 2.81 -23.91 12.92
C HIS A 244 1.53 -23.86 12.09
N GLY A 245 0.90 -25.02 11.87
CA GLY A 245 -0.25 -25.11 10.98
C GLY A 245 -0.92 -26.47 10.98
N VAL A 246 -2.09 -26.52 10.36
CA VAL A 246 -3.00 -27.68 10.30
C VAL A 246 -3.50 -27.90 8.88
N ILE A 247 -3.88 -29.15 8.57
CA ILE A 247 -4.65 -29.49 7.36
C ILE A 247 -6.13 -29.47 7.77
N LEU A 248 -6.90 -28.54 7.19
CA LEU A 248 -8.33 -28.35 7.47
C LEU A 248 -9.18 -29.36 6.71
N ASN A 249 -8.77 -29.70 5.48
CA ASN A 249 -9.42 -30.68 4.62
C ASN A 249 -8.34 -31.47 3.89
N GLY A 250 -8.28 -32.79 4.09
CA GLY A 250 -7.31 -33.69 3.46
C GLY A 250 -7.91 -34.69 2.46
N GLY A 251 -9.21 -34.59 2.15
CA GLY A 251 -9.95 -35.58 1.34
C GLY A 251 -10.89 -36.47 2.16
N GLU A 252 -11.89 -37.03 1.47
CA GLU A 252 -13.05 -37.68 2.10
C GLU A 252 -13.00 -39.22 2.07
N SER A 253 -12.36 -39.83 1.07
CA SER A 253 -12.33 -41.28 0.89
C SER A 253 -11.03 -41.76 0.25
N PRO A 254 -10.39 -42.84 0.75
CA PRO A 254 -9.15 -43.36 0.16
C PRO A 254 -9.26 -43.80 -1.31
N ASN A 255 -10.46 -44.14 -1.79
CA ASN A 255 -10.66 -44.62 -3.15
C ASN A 255 -10.92 -43.48 -4.17
N VAL A 256 -10.89 -42.23 -3.72
CA VAL A 256 -11.11 -41.02 -4.55
C VAL A 256 -9.92 -40.09 -4.38
N ILE A 257 -9.25 -39.74 -5.49
CA ILE A 257 -8.15 -38.79 -5.45
C ILE A 257 -8.68 -37.39 -5.03
N PRO A 258 -8.13 -36.78 -3.96
CA PRO A 258 -8.55 -35.45 -3.50
C PRO A 258 -8.28 -34.37 -4.56
N LYS A 259 -9.34 -33.65 -4.96
CA LYS A 259 -9.24 -32.49 -5.86
C LYS A 259 -9.00 -31.17 -5.12
N LEU A 260 -9.21 -31.12 -3.81
CA LEU A 260 -9.03 -29.93 -2.98
C LEU A 260 -8.48 -30.36 -1.62
N THR A 261 -7.43 -29.70 -1.18
CA THR A 261 -6.84 -29.86 0.16
C THR A 261 -6.50 -28.48 0.71
N SER A 262 -6.95 -28.19 1.92
CA SER A 262 -6.83 -26.87 2.55
C SER A 262 -5.94 -26.92 3.79
N MET A 263 -5.04 -25.95 3.93
CA MET A 263 -4.13 -25.80 5.07
C MET A 263 -4.24 -24.41 5.66
N TRP A 264 -3.95 -24.30 6.96
CA TRP A 264 -3.90 -23.03 7.68
C TRP A 264 -2.65 -22.94 8.53
N TYR A 265 -1.85 -21.88 8.31
CA TYR A 265 -0.54 -21.70 8.92
C TYR A 265 -0.37 -20.33 9.55
N TYR A 266 0.30 -20.30 10.70
CA TYR A 266 0.78 -19.08 11.35
C TYR A 266 2.31 -19.05 11.31
N CYS A 267 2.85 -17.96 10.80
CA CYS A 267 4.25 -17.56 10.96
C CYS A 267 4.31 -16.49 12.05
N ARG A 268 5.25 -16.60 12.99
CA ARG A 268 5.49 -15.59 14.02
C ARG A 268 6.95 -15.19 14.03
N SER A 269 7.22 -13.90 14.17
CA SER A 269 8.57 -13.35 14.31
C SER A 269 8.57 -12.07 15.12
N GLY A 270 9.73 -11.43 15.22
CA GLY A 270 9.97 -10.31 16.10
C GLY A 270 9.28 -9.00 15.73
N ASP A 271 9.00 -8.79 14.46
CA ASP A 271 8.37 -7.59 13.95
C ASP A 271 7.68 -7.92 12.61
N PRO A 272 6.86 -7.01 12.07
CA PRO A 272 6.16 -7.21 10.80
C PRO A 272 7.08 -7.59 9.63
N LYS A 273 8.26 -6.97 9.53
CA LYS A 273 9.20 -7.20 8.42
C LYS A 273 9.81 -8.61 8.50
N GLN A 274 10.20 -9.03 9.69
CA GLN A 274 10.77 -10.36 9.90
C GLN A 274 9.72 -11.47 9.68
N VAL A 275 8.47 -11.27 10.13
CA VAL A 275 7.44 -12.31 9.95
C VAL A 275 7.02 -12.46 8.49
N ASP A 276 7.03 -11.38 7.72
CA ASP A 276 6.82 -11.43 6.27
C ASP A 276 7.96 -12.16 5.56
N ALA A 277 9.21 -11.90 5.91
CA ALA A 277 10.36 -12.64 5.36
C ALA A 277 10.27 -14.16 5.66
N LEU A 278 9.82 -14.53 6.86
CA LEU A 278 9.57 -15.91 7.23
C LEU A 278 8.40 -16.52 6.42
N ALA A 279 7.30 -15.79 6.28
CA ALA A 279 6.13 -16.22 5.52
C ALA A 279 6.45 -16.45 4.04
N THR A 280 7.29 -15.60 3.43
CA THR A 280 7.76 -15.77 2.04
C THR A 280 8.41 -17.14 1.82
N ARG A 281 9.20 -17.63 2.77
CA ARG A 281 9.81 -18.97 2.69
C ARG A 281 8.75 -20.08 2.75
N VAL A 282 7.72 -19.92 3.58
CA VAL A 282 6.58 -20.86 3.69
C VAL A 282 5.75 -20.86 2.40
N VAL A 283 5.49 -19.69 1.81
CA VAL A 283 4.81 -19.55 0.51
C VAL A 283 5.59 -20.26 -0.59
N ALA A 284 6.91 -20.07 -0.67
CA ALA A 284 7.76 -20.73 -1.65
C ALA A 284 7.68 -22.26 -1.52
N ALA A 285 7.69 -22.81 -0.30
CA ALA A 285 7.53 -24.24 -0.06
C ALA A 285 6.16 -24.77 -0.54
N CYS A 286 5.08 -24.03 -0.29
CA CYS A 286 3.74 -24.41 -0.75
C CYS A 286 3.65 -24.40 -2.28
N ARG A 287 4.20 -23.37 -2.93
CA ARG A 287 4.21 -23.25 -4.40
C ARG A 287 5.03 -24.35 -5.05
N ALA A 288 6.21 -24.67 -4.51
CA ALA A 288 7.05 -25.77 -4.99
C ALA A 288 6.32 -27.12 -4.92
N ALA A 289 5.58 -27.38 -3.84
CA ALA A 289 4.80 -28.59 -3.69
C ALA A 289 3.62 -28.68 -4.67
N GLY A 290 2.96 -27.55 -4.95
CA GLY A 290 1.93 -27.47 -6.00
C GLY A 290 2.51 -27.83 -7.37
N ALA A 291 3.62 -27.18 -7.75
CA ALA A 291 4.31 -27.43 -9.02
C ALA A 291 4.78 -28.89 -9.17
N ALA A 292 5.42 -29.45 -8.12
CA ALA A 292 5.94 -30.82 -8.14
C ALA A 292 4.86 -31.90 -8.32
N THR A 293 3.61 -31.59 -7.96
CA THR A 293 2.48 -32.51 -8.04
C THR A 293 1.52 -32.21 -9.19
N GLY A 294 1.73 -31.11 -9.92
CA GLY A 294 0.80 -30.62 -10.95
C GLY A 294 -0.47 -29.97 -10.39
N CYS A 295 -0.52 -29.65 -9.10
CA CYS A 295 -1.65 -28.94 -8.48
C CYS A 295 -1.56 -27.43 -8.73
N GLY A 296 -2.73 -26.80 -8.87
CA GLY A 296 -2.85 -25.37 -8.60
C GLY A 296 -2.72 -25.08 -7.10
N VAL A 297 -2.31 -23.88 -6.74
CA VAL A 297 -2.26 -23.44 -5.34
C VAL A 297 -2.75 -22.01 -5.23
N ASP A 298 -3.75 -21.81 -4.37
CA ASP A 298 -4.27 -20.51 -3.99
C ASP A 298 -3.81 -20.22 -2.55
N ILE A 299 -3.12 -19.09 -2.35
CA ILE A 299 -2.61 -18.68 -1.04
C ILE A 299 -3.18 -17.32 -0.71
N THR A 300 -3.91 -17.24 0.40
CA THR A 300 -4.41 -15.99 0.97
C THR A 300 -3.65 -15.68 2.24
N MET A 301 -3.10 -14.46 2.31
CA MET A 301 -2.40 -13.96 3.50
C MET A 301 -3.19 -12.77 4.04
N PRO A 302 -3.95 -12.90 5.14
CA PRO A 302 -4.53 -11.74 5.82
C PRO A 302 -3.45 -10.75 6.29
N ALA A 303 -3.85 -9.52 6.64
CA ALA A 303 -2.95 -8.49 7.15
C ALA A 303 -2.08 -9.01 8.30
N VAL A 304 -0.86 -8.45 8.41
CA VAL A 304 0.04 -8.77 9.53
C VAL A 304 -0.52 -8.16 10.81
N CYS A 305 -0.65 -8.97 11.87
CA CYS A 305 -0.76 -8.42 13.21
C CYS A 305 0.65 -8.13 13.71
N ALA A 306 0.91 -6.87 14.06
CA ALA A 306 2.24 -6.44 14.49
C ALA A 306 2.64 -6.99 15.86
N ASP A 307 3.92 -6.91 16.22
CA ASP A 307 4.36 -7.16 17.60
C ASP A 307 3.81 -6.10 18.55
N LEU A 308 3.85 -6.38 19.84
CA LEU A 308 3.33 -5.44 20.84
C LEU A 308 4.40 -4.43 21.24
N ASN A 309 4.20 -3.16 20.84
CA ASN A 309 5.10 -2.06 21.18
C ASN A 309 4.52 -1.22 22.33
N HIS A 310 4.71 -1.69 23.56
CA HIS A 310 4.19 -1.01 24.74
C HIS A 310 4.79 0.39 24.95
N SER A 311 3.94 1.36 25.29
CA SER A 311 4.37 2.65 25.80
C SER A 311 5.03 2.48 27.19
N PRO A 312 6.31 2.87 27.35
CA PRO A 312 6.99 2.79 28.65
C PRO A 312 6.31 3.61 29.75
N ALA A 313 5.76 4.77 29.40
CA ALA A 313 5.05 5.65 30.33
C ALA A 313 3.78 5.00 30.88
N LEU A 314 2.91 4.50 29.99
CA LEU A 314 1.69 3.77 30.39
C LEU A 314 2.01 2.50 31.17
N SER A 315 3.04 1.76 30.76
CA SER A 315 3.48 0.52 31.42
C SER A 315 3.95 0.76 32.85
N SER A 316 4.77 1.80 33.04
CA SER A 316 5.33 2.14 34.36
C SER A 316 4.26 2.67 35.30
N GLU A 317 3.32 3.48 34.80
CA GLU A 317 2.19 3.97 35.61
C GLU A 317 1.29 2.82 36.06
N PHE A 318 0.91 1.94 35.14
CA PHE A 318 0.08 0.79 35.48
C PHE A 318 0.75 -0.10 36.54
N ALA A 319 2.03 -0.44 36.36
CA ALA A 319 2.77 -1.25 37.34
C ALA A 319 2.89 -0.56 38.71
N ALA A 320 3.07 0.77 38.73
CA ALA A 320 3.11 1.54 39.97
C ALA A 320 1.76 1.52 40.70
N VAL A 321 0.65 1.76 39.98
CA VAL A 321 -0.69 1.69 40.57
C VAL A 321 -0.99 0.31 41.13
N MET A 322 -0.70 -0.75 40.38
CA MET A 322 -0.95 -2.12 40.83
C MET A 322 -0.18 -2.45 42.12
N LYS A 323 1.07 -2.02 42.20
CA LYS A 323 1.90 -2.21 43.39
C LYS A 323 1.42 -1.40 44.59
N GLU A 324 1.04 -0.14 44.38
CA GLU A 324 0.65 0.79 45.45
C GLU A 324 -0.73 0.47 46.01
N GLU A 325 -1.70 0.13 45.16
CA GLU A 325 -3.10 -0.09 45.59
C GLU A 325 -3.39 -1.54 45.97
N PHE A 326 -2.74 -2.52 45.32
CA PHE A 326 -3.07 -3.94 45.47
C PHE A 326 -1.89 -4.79 45.99
N GLY A 327 -0.68 -4.22 46.09
CA GLY A 327 0.52 -4.98 46.42
C GLY A 327 1.00 -5.90 45.29
N ASP A 328 0.40 -5.77 44.11
CA ASP A 328 0.63 -6.65 42.97
C ASP A 328 1.89 -6.23 42.21
N ASN A 329 2.90 -7.11 42.22
CA ASN A 329 4.16 -6.85 41.55
C ASN A 329 4.09 -7.24 40.07
N TYR A 330 4.23 -6.24 39.19
CA TYR A 330 4.32 -6.43 37.74
C TYR A 330 5.76 -6.30 37.25
N ILE A 331 6.18 -7.24 36.39
CA ILE A 331 7.46 -7.14 35.69
C ILE A 331 7.27 -6.33 34.40
N VAL A 332 7.94 -5.20 34.29
CA VAL A 332 8.00 -4.40 33.06
C VAL A 332 9.29 -4.76 32.31
N ASN A 333 9.16 -5.50 31.21
CA ASN A 333 10.27 -5.92 30.38
C ASN A 333 10.02 -5.56 28.91
N LEU A 334 10.46 -4.35 28.53
CA LEU A 334 10.26 -3.81 27.18
C LEU A 334 11.43 -4.12 26.23
N ASP A 335 12.42 -4.89 26.69
CA ASP A 335 13.59 -5.26 25.91
C ASP A 335 13.22 -6.32 24.85
N LYS A 336 13.18 -5.90 23.58
CA LYS A 336 12.86 -6.76 22.44
C LYS A 336 13.90 -7.86 22.16
N SER A 337 15.08 -7.81 22.78
CA SER A 337 16.10 -8.86 22.70
C SER A 337 15.77 -10.08 23.57
N LYS A 338 14.85 -9.94 24.52
CA LYS A 338 14.41 -11.04 25.39
C LYS A 338 13.46 -11.97 24.64
N PRO A 339 13.31 -13.23 25.12
CA PRO A 339 12.35 -14.16 24.55
C PRO A 339 10.93 -13.56 24.56
N ARG A 340 10.30 -13.56 23.40
CA ARG A 340 8.92 -13.10 23.19
C ARG A 340 8.03 -14.30 22.91
N THR A 341 6.77 -14.19 23.30
CA THR A 341 5.78 -15.26 23.17
C THR A 341 4.46 -14.70 22.67
N ALA A 342 3.57 -15.58 22.21
CA ALA A 342 2.21 -15.22 21.78
C ALA A 342 2.13 -14.11 20.71
N SER A 343 0.92 -13.74 20.32
CA SER A 343 0.60 -12.53 19.55
C SER A 343 -0.83 -12.14 19.85
N THR A 344 -1.19 -10.90 19.55
CA THR A 344 -2.52 -10.33 19.70
C THR A 344 -2.67 -9.23 18.66
N ASP A 345 -3.88 -9.02 18.14
CA ASP A 345 -4.18 -7.94 17.20
C ASP A 345 -4.05 -6.54 17.81
N PHE A 346 -3.99 -6.41 19.15
CA PHE A 346 -3.65 -5.15 19.82
C PHE A 346 -2.25 -4.63 19.46
N GLY A 347 -1.34 -5.52 19.03
CA GLY A 347 -0.04 -5.13 18.51
C GLY A 347 -0.17 -4.08 17.40
N THR A 348 -1.09 -4.27 16.46
CA THR A 348 -1.37 -3.32 15.38
C THR A 348 -1.78 -1.94 15.89
N ILE A 349 -2.54 -1.88 17.00
CA ILE A 349 -2.96 -0.61 17.61
C ILE A 349 -1.75 0.16 18.19
N THR A 350 -0.77 -0.55 18.75
CA THR A 350 0.46 0.08 19.28
C THR A 350 1.36 0.72 18.21
N TYR A 351 1.11 0.41 16.93
CA TYR A 351 1.82 1.02 15.80
C TYR A 351 1.14 2.29 15.27
N VAL A 352 -0.10 2.59 15.69
CA VAL A 352 -0.84 3.80 15.28
C VAL A 352 -1.03 4.80 16.41
N MET A 353 -0.86 4.39 17.66
CA MET A 353 -0.89 5.26 18.84
C MET A 353 -0.15 4.63 20.03
N PRO A 354 0.21 5.43 21.05
CA PRO A 354 0.66 4.90 22.34
C PRO A 354 -0.32 3.87 22.89
N GLY A 355 0.16 2.69 23.24
CA GLY A 355 -0.69 1.67 23.87
C GLY A 355 0.01 0.81 24.89
N CYS A 356 -0.76 0.17 25.75
CA CYS A 356 -0.26 -0.77 26.74
C CYS A 356 -1.19 -1.97 26.86
N HIS A 357 -0.62 -3.17 26.90
CA HIS A 357 -1.35 -4.43 27.02
C HIS A 357 -0.81 -5.35 28.13
N PRO A 358 -0.96 -5.00 29.42
CA PRO A 358 -0.45 -5.83 30.51
C PRO A 358 -1.06 -7.24 30.50
N HIS A 359 -0.25 -8.26 30.79
CA HIS A 359 -0.76 -9.59 31.10
C HIS A 359 -0.84 -9.75 32.62
N TYR A 360 -1.93 -10.31 33.13
CA TYR A 360 -2.14 -10.52 34.57
C TYR A 360 -2.49 -11.98 34.85
N ASN A 361 -1.91 -12.54 35.90
CA ASN A 361 -2.11 -13.96 36.20
C ASN A 361 -3.35 -14.17 37.05
N ILE A 362 -4.24 -15.07 36.60
CA ILE A 362 -5.48 -15.41 37.33
C ILE A 362 -5.33 -16.67 38.19
N THR A 363 -4.17 -17.31 38.16
CA THR A 363 -3.88 -18.54 38.90
C THR A 363 -2.37 -18.74 39.06
N ASP A 364 -1.96 -19.34 40.19
CA ASP A 364 -0.58 -19.78 40.44
C ASP A 364 -0.35 -21.26 40.05
N ALA A 365 -1.39 -21.97 39.63
CA ALA A 365 -1.35 -23.41 39.42
C ALA A 365 -0.72 -23.85 38.08
N GLY A 366 -0.04 -22.95 37.36
CA GLY A 366 0.72 -23.31 36.15
C GLY A 366 -0.12 -23.61 34.91
N PHE A 367 -1.45 -23.44 34.95
CA PHE A 367 -2.32 -23.63 33.79
C PHE A 367 -1.94 -22.68 32.65
N LYS A 368 -2.02 -23.16 31.41
CA LYS A 368 -1.73 -22.36 30.22
C LYS A 368 -3.02 -21.99 29.49
N VAL A 369 -3.02 -20.80 28.89
CA VAL A 369 -4.08 -20.32 28.00
C VAL A 369 -4.33 -21.34 26.86
N HIS A 370 -5.53 -21.32 26.30
CA HIS A 370 -6.01 -22.22 25.23
C HIS A 370 -6.16 -23.69 25.69
N THR A 371 -6.43 -23.91 26.98
CA THR A 371 -6.79 -25.21 27.54
C THR A 371 -8.20 -25.20 28.13
N ALA A 372 -8.86 -26.35 28.16
CA ALA A 372 -10.19 -26.48 28.77
C ALA A 372 -10.17 -26.16 30.27
N ASP A 373 -9.05 -26.41 30.96
CA ASP A 373 -8.92 -26.08 32.38
C ASP A 373 -8.80 -24.58 32.59
N PHE A 374 -8.03 -23.86 31.75
CA PHE A 374 -7.99 -22.40 31.79
C PHE A 374 -9.37 -21.79 31.49
N ALA A 375 -10.11 -22.34 30.53
CA ALA A 375 -11.49 -21.89 30.25
C ALA A 375 -12.40 -22.02 31.48
N LYS A 376 -12.26 -23.06 32.32
CA LYS A 376 -13.03 -23.17 33.56
C LYS A 376 -12.60 -22.13 34.59
N LEU A 377 -11.29 -21.87 34.69
CA LEU A 377 -10.73 -20.91 35.64
C LEU A 377 -11.21 -19.48 35.38
N THR A 378 -11.44 -19.09 34.13
CA THR A 378 -11.89 -17.73 33.82
C THR A 378 -13.29 -17.41 34.33
N GLY A 379 -14.05 -18.41 34.80
CA GLY A 379 -15.35 -18.24 35.42
C GLY A 379 -15.35 -18.25 36.95
N THR A 380 -14.19 -18.33 37.62
CA THR A 380 -14.14 -18.43 39.09
C THR A 380 -14.15 -17.05 39.77
N PRO A 381 -14.67 -16.96 41.00
CA PRO A 381 -14.66 -15.71 41.77
C PRO A 381 -13.27 -15.10 41.91
N GLU A 382 -12.24 -15.92 42.11
CA GLU A 382 -10.85 -15.44 42.26
C GLU A 382 -10.35 -14.77 40.97
N ALA A 383 -10.68 -15.34 39.80
CA ALA A 383 -10.32 -14.75 38.52
C ALA A 383 -11.06 -13.41 38.29
N HIS A 384 -12.32 -13.30 38.73
CA HIS A 384 -13.08 -12.05 38.68
C HIS A 384 -12.48 -10.98 39.60
N ASP A 385 -12.16 -11.32 40.86
CA ASP A 385 -11.58 -10.38 41.82
C ASP A 385 -10.25 -9.79 41.31
N ILE A 386 -9.37 -10.63 40.78
CA ILE A 386 -8.11 -10.19 40.17
C ILE A 386 -8.40 -9.27 38.98
N THR A 387 -9.32 -9.68 38.10
CA THR A 387 -9.69 -8.89 36.90
C THR A 387 -10.21 -7.50 37.26
N LEU A 388 -11.01 -7.39 38.32
CA LEU A 388 -11.55 -6.12 38.81
C LEU A 388 -10.46 -5.21 39.40
N ASN A 389 -9.46 -5.77 40.09
CA ASN A 389 -8.29 -4.99 40.53
C ASN A 389 -7.49 -4.45 39.34
N VAL A 390 -7.30 -5.27 38.31
CA VAL A 390 -6.61 -4.86 37.08
C VAL A 390 -7.41 -3.78 36.33
N ALA A 391 -8.75 -3.89 36.30
CA ALA A 391 -9.62 -2.85 35.75
C ALA A 391 -9.41 -1.50 36.46
N ALA A 392 -9.18 -1.51 37.77
CA ALA A 392 -8.86 -0.32 38.56
C ALA A 392 -7.50 0.28 38.17
N GLY A 393 -6.49 -0.58 37.96
CA GLY A 393 -5.18 -0.17 37.47
C GLY A 393 -5.25 0.51 36.11
N VAL A 394 -5.97 -0.10 35.15
CA VAL A 394 -6.19 0.46 33.81
C VAL A 394 -6.94 1.79 33.88
N ALA A 395 -8.01 1.87 34.68
CA ALA A 395 -8.77 3.10 34.88
C ALA A 395 -7.91 4.22 35.47
N ALA A 396 -7.08 3.92 36.47
CA ALA A 396 -6.20 4.91 37.10
C ALA A 396 -5.13 5.44 36.14
N THR A 397 -4.54 4.56 35.32
CA THR A 397 -3.60 4.97 34.25
C THR A 397 -4.29 5.84 33.20
N GLY A 398 -5.50 5.47 32.77
CA GLY A 398 -6.30 6.26 31.84
C GLY A 398 -6.68 7.63 32.39
N ILE A 399 -7.06 7.73 33.67
CA ILE A 399 -7.32 9.01 34.32
C ILE A 399 -6.06 9.87 34.39
N ARG A 400 -4.89 9.29 34.73
CA ARG A 400 -3.63 10.04 34.69
C ARG A 400 -3.40 10.66 33.31
N PHE A 401 -3.62 9.88 32.25
CA PHE A 401 -3.49 10.37 30.87
C PHE A 401 -4.42 11.56 30.58
N LEU A 402 -5.66 11.53 31.07
CA LEU A 402 -6.61 12.64 30.90
C LEU A 402 -6.23 13.89 31.71
N THR A 403 -5.68 13.73 32.91
CA THR A 403 -5.36 14.85 33.83
C THR A 403 -3.97 15.44 33.63
N ASP A 404 -2.97 14.62 33.30
CA ASP A 404 -1.56 15.01 33.23
C ASP A 404 -1.12 15.11 31.76
N ARG A 405 -1.14 16.35 31.24
CA ARG A 405 -0.72 16.65 29.88
C ARG A 405 0.75 16.35 29.63
N SER A 406 1.61 16.43 30.66
CA SER A 406 3.02 16.12 30.50
C SER A 406 3.24 14.61 30.31
N PHE A 407 2.51 13.78 31.07
CA PHE A 407 2.50 12.34 30.91
C PHE A 407 1.92 11.90 29.56
N ALA A 408 0.82 12.51 29.12
CA ALA A 408 0.25 12.22 27.80
C ALA A 408 1.21 12.61 26.66
N ALA A 409 1.85 13.77 26.76
CA ALA A 409 2.85 14.22 25.79
C ALA A 409 4.11 13.34 25.80
N GLU A 410 4.56 12.86 26.96
CA GLU A 410 5.67 11.92 27.10
C GLU A 410 5.35 10.59 26.39
N ALA A 411 4.17 10.01 26.65
CA ALA A 411 3.73 8.78 26.01
C ALA A 411 3.69 8.92 24.49
N LYS A 412 3.17 10.05 23.99
CA LYS A 412 3.11 10.37 22.55
C LYS A 412 4.49 10.57 21.95
N ALA A 413 5.35 11.37 22.58
CA ALA A 413 6.69 11.66 22.07
C ALA A 413 7.59 10.40 22.05
N GLN A 414 7.45 9.51 23.03
CA GLN A 414 8.15 8.23 23.00
C GLN A 414 7.66 7.34 21.85
N TRP A 415 6.34 7.25 21.68
CA TRP A 415 5.77 6.50 20.56
C TRP A 415 6.21 7.04 19.20
N GLU A 416 6.20 8.37 19.00
CA GLU A 416 6.69 8.99 17.77
C GLU A 416 8.16 8.69 17.48
N ARG A 417 9.02 8.64 18.53
CA ARG A 417 10.42 8.21 18.42
C ARG A 417 10.52 6.75 18.00
N ASP A 418 9.85 5.83 18.72
CA ASP A 418 9.85 4.41 18.39
C ASP A 418 9.40 4.19 16.93
N MET A 419 8.32 4.85 16.50
CA MET A 419 7.80 4.78 15.13
C MET A 419 8.72 5.40 14.07
N SER A 420 9.65 6.28 14.45
CA SER A 420 10.66 6.81 13.53
C SER A 420 11.80 5.83 13.28
N GLU A 421 12.16 5.02 14.29
CA GLU A 421 13.22 4.01 14.19
C GLU A 421 12.81 2.82 13.33
N PHE A 422 11.51 2.52 13.23
CA PHE A 422 10.98 1.48 12.34
C PHE A 422 11.05 1.84 10.83
N GLY A 423 11.52 3.04 10.46
CA GLY A 423 11.62 3.51 9.07
C GLY A 423 10.27 3.95 8.49
N ALA A 424 10.28 4.53 7.29
CA ALA A 424 9.10 4.98 6.55
C ALA A 424 8.25 3.78 6.05
N VAL A 425 7.78 2.94 6.96
CA VAL A 425 6.71 1.97 6.72
C VAL A 425 5.43 2.79 6.67
N ASP A 426 4.70 2.76 5.54
CA ASP A 426 3.42 3.45 5.42
C ASP A 426 2.52 2.98 6.57
N ARG A 427 1.87 3.93 7.23
CA ARG A 427 1.31 3.81 8.59
C ARG A 427 -0.19 3.58 8.58
N ARG A 428 -0.76 3.27 7.41
CA ARG A 428 -2.15 2.86 7.25
C ARG A 428 -2.20 1.34 7.24
N PRO A 429 -3.25 0.67 7.73
CA PRO A 429 -3.35 -0.78 7.66
C PRO A 429 -3.24 -1.33 6.21
N GLY A 430 -3.58 -0.50 5.21
CA GLY A 430 -3.34 -0.76 3.78
C GLY A 430 -1.88 -0.72 3.31
N ALA A 431 -0.93 -0.26 4.12
CA ALA A 431 0.50 -0.35 3.85
C ALA A 431 1.05 -1.76 4.07
N SER A 432 0.44 -2.49 5.02
CA SER A 432 0.65 -3.94 5.12
C SER A 432 0.08 -4.62 3.87
N VAL A 433 -0.98 -4.08 3.26
CA VAL A 433 -1.52 -4.51 1.95
C VAL A 433 -0.60 -4.10 0.79
N GLU A 434 0.16 -2.99 0.86
CA GLU A 434 1.17 -2.59 -0.14
C GLU A 434 2.47 -3.42 -0.08
N LEU A 435 2.94 -3.79 1.12
CA LEU A 435 4.06 -4.74 1.29
C LEU A 435 3.61 -6.20 1.06
N GLN A 436 2.39 -6.55 1.50
CA GLN A 436 1.74 -7.82 1.16
C GLN A 436 1.46 -7.91 -0.33
N ARG A 437 1.14 -6.80 -1.00
CA ARG A 437 1.13 -6.72 -2.45
C ARG A 437 2.50 -6.79 -3.02
N SER A 438 3.50 -6.07 -2.53
CA SER A 438 4.84 -6.17 -3.13
C SER A 438 5.40 -7.59 -3.00
N ILE A 439 5.14 -8.28 -1.88
CA ILE A 439 5.56 -9.67 -1.65
C ILE A 439 4.64 -10.65 -2.40
N LEU A 440 3.31 -10.49 -2.36
CA LEU A 440 2.40 -11.32 -3.17
C LEU A 440 2.50 -11.01 -4.65
N ASP A 441 2.96 -9.85 -5.09
CA ASP A 441 3.13 -9.42 -6.47
C ASP A 441 4.54 -9.75 -6.95
N GLU A 442 5.58 -9.75 -6.11
CA GLU A 442 6.87 -10.40 -6.40
C GLU A 442 6.70 -11.94 -6.48
N LEU A 443 5.79 -12.53 -5.69
CA LEU A 443 5.51 -13.98 -5.69
C LEU A 443 4.37 -14.42 -6.62
N LYS A 444 3.43 -13.53 -6.98
CA LYS A 444 2.43 -13.71 -8.05
C LYS A 444 3.05 -13.38 -9.39
N ALA A 445 3.99 -12.43 -9.47
CA ALA A 445 4.93 -12.38 -10.59
C ALA A 445 5.53 -13.78 -10.74
N ALA A 446 6.13 -14.35 -9.69
CA ALA A 446 6.67 -15.72 -9.76
C ALA A 446 5.68 -16.90 -10.00
N THR A 447 4.35 -16.70 -10.18
CA THR A 447 3.40 -17.82 -10.46
C THR A 447 2.26 -17.55 -11.43
N LEU A 448 1.84 -16.30 -11.62
CA LEU A 448 1.08 -15.86 -12.79
C LEU A 448 2.04 -15.52 -13.95
N GLU A 449 3.30 -15.11 -13.69
CA GLU A 449 4.35 -15.15 -14.72
C GLU A 449 4.75 -16.58 -15.09
N ASP A 450 4.11 -17.63 -14.57
CA ASP A 450 4.33 -18.99 -15.09
C ASP A 450 3.21 -19.47 -16.03
N LYS A 451 1.99 -18.93 -15.91
CA LYS A 451 0.90 -19.29 -16.84
C LYS A 451 0.90 -18.36 -18.05
N VAL A 452 1.52 -18.86 -19.11
CA VAL A 452 1.40 -18.30 -20.46
C VAL A 452 -0.09 -18.27 -20.83
N PRO A 453 -0.66 -17.11 -21.20
CA PRO A 453 -2.05 -17.05 -21.61
C PRO A 453 -2.24 -17.94 -22.85
N GLU A 454 -3.24 -18.81 -22.82
CA GLU A 454 -3.64 -19.57 -24.01
C GLU A 454 -4.61 -18.74 -24.86
N PRO A 455 -4.52 -18.83 -26.21
CA PRO A 455 -5.47 -18.17 -27.11
C PRO A 455 -6.79 -18.96 -27.17
N ARG A 456 -7.42 -19.17 -26.00
CA ARG A 456 -8.72 -19.83 -25.83
C ARG A 456 -9.67 -18.94 -25.04
N ARG A 457 -10.88 -18.72 -25.57
CA ARG A 457 -11.96 -17.99 -24.88
C ARG A 457 -13.29 -18.75 -25.03
N GLY A 458 -13.60 -19.57 -24.02
CA GLY A 458 -14.74 -20.48 -24.09
C GLY A 458 -14.56 -21.50 -25.20
N LYS A 459 -15.50 -21.57 -26.15
CA LYS A 459 -15.42 -22.47 -27.31
C LYS A 459 -14.54 -21.97 -28.48
N TYR A 460 -14.01 -20.74 -28.40
CA TYR A 460 -13.24 -20.13 -29.47
C TYR A 460 -11.74 -20.22 -29.19
N GLY A 461 -10.95 -20.41 -30.26
CA GLY A 461 -9.49 -20.51 -30.19
C GLY A 461 -8.97 -21.94 -29.90
N ASN A 462 -7.64 -22.10 -29.85
CA ASN A 462 -6.98 -23.40 -29.60
C ASN A 462 -5.60 -23.20 -28.95
N ASP A 463 -4.84 -24.27 -28.76
CA ASP A 463 -3.44 -24.23 -28.29
C ASP A 463 -2.46 -23.74 -29.36
N ILE A 464 -1.28 -23.30 -28.92
CA ILE A 464 -0.16 -22.92 -29.80
C ILE A 464 0.77 -24.12 -29.93
N LEU A 465 0.88 -24.69 -31.14
CA LEU A 465 1.79 -25.81 -31.42
C LEU A 465 3.22 -25.37 -31.78
N GLY A 466 3.38 -24.12 -32.22
CA GLY A 466 4.66 -23.56 -32.63
C GLY A 466 5.49 -22.98 -31.47
N PRO A 467 6.74 -22.57 -31.73
CA PRO A 467 7.54 -21.84 -30.76
C PRO A 467 6.84 -20.54 -30.33
N VAL A 468 6.87 -20.24 -29.04
CA VAL A 468 6.25 -19.05 -28.45
C VAL A 468 7.23 -18.32 -27.54
N ASN A 469 7.20 -16.99 -27.59
CA ASN A 469 7.88 -16.16 -26.60
C ASN A 469 6.94 -15.99 -25.40
N ASN A 470 7.13 -16.85 -24.40
CA ASN A 470 6.27 -16.91 -23.21
C ASN A 470 6.33 -15.63 -22.38
N ASP A 471 7.49 -15.00 -22.26
CA ASP A 471 7.65 -13.78 -21.47
C ASP A 471 6.83 -12.63 -22.09
N ARG A 472 6.91 -12.44 -23.41
CA ARG A 472 6.04 -11.46 -24.11
C ARG A 472 4.57 -11.85 -24.07
N ALA A 473 4.23 -13.12 -24.22
CA ALA A 473 2.84 -13.57 -24.18
C ALA A 473 2.18 -13.21 -22.83
N ARG A 474 2.92 -13.31 -21.72
CA ARG A 474 2.44 -12.94 -20.38
C ARG A 474 2.26 -11.44 -20.19
N GLN A 475 3.06 -10.64 -20.90
CA GLN A 475 2.91 -9.18 -20.96
C GLN A 475 1.68 -8.76 -21.79
N GLU A 476 1.20 -9.62 -22.68
CA GLU A 476 0.15 -9.33 -23.66
C GLU A 476 -1.10 -10.24 -23.54
N PRO A 477 -1.70 -10.39 -22.33
CA PRO A 477 -2.80 -11.33 -22.13
C PRO A 477 -4.06 -11.01 -22.94
N ASP A 478 -4.36 -9.72 -23.16
CA ASP A 478 -5.48 -9.28 -23.99
C ASP A 478 -5.12 -9.26 -25.48
N HIS A 479 -3.85 -9.39 -25.87
CA HIS A 479 -3.49 -9.64 -27.27
C HIS A 479 -3.59 -11.12 -27.63
N ILE A 480 -3.09 -12.00 -26.75
CA ILE A 480 -3.16 -13.45 -26.94
C ILE A 480 -4.59 -13.95 -26.85
N ARG A 481 -5.38 -13.36 -25.95
CA ARG A 481 -6.80 -13.65 -25.78
C ARG A 481 -7.63 -12.37 -25.82
N PRO A 482 -7.90 -11.80 -27.01
CA PRO A 482 -8.65 -10.55 -27.18
C PRO A 482 -10.06 -10.59 -26.59
N PRO A 483 -10.59 -9.44 -26.13
CA PRO A 483 -12.01 -9.32 -25.80
C PRO A 483 -12.89 -9.77 -26.97
N LYS A 484 -14.09 -10.31 -26.65
CA LYS A 484 -15.03 -10.76 -27.70
C LYS A 484 -15.55 -9.62 -28.58
N THR A 485 -15.38 -8.38 -28.12
CA THR A 485 -15.79 -7.15 -28.78
C THR A 485 -14.74 -6.62 -29.76
N ASP A 486 -13.53 -7.18 -29.76
CA ASP A 486 -12.52 -6.84 -30.77
C ASP A 486 -12.97 -7.35 -32.15
N GLY A 487 -12.69 -6.56 -33.17
CA GLY A 487 -13.13 -6.84 -34.53
C GLY A 487 -12.40 -5.98 -35.56
N GLY A 488 -12.26 -6.50 -36.78
CA GLY A 488 -11.66 -5.77 -37.89
C GLY A 488 -10.13 -5.67 -37.84
N LYS A 489 -9.58 -4.80 -38.71
CA LYS A 489 -8.14 -4.61 -38.88
C LYS A 489 -7.73 -3.23 -38.40
N LEU A 490 -6.80 -3.18 -37.44
CA LEU A 490 -6.10 -1.96 -37.01
C LEU A 490 -4.60 -2.13 -37.14
N GLY A 491 -3.91 -1.00 -37.34
CA GLY A 491 -2.46 -0.92 -37.22
C GLY A 491 -1.99 -1.23 -35.80
N ASN A 492 -0.69 -1.47 -35.63
CA ASN A 492 -0.11 -1.65 -34.31
C ASN A 492 -0.12 -0.31 -33.55
N MET A 493 -0.65 -0.31 -32.32
CA MET A 493 -0.78 0.87 -31.45
C MET A 493 0.07 0.74 -30.18
N LYS A 494 1.02 -0.20 -30.15
CA LYS A 494 1.95 -0.40 -29.05
C LYS A 494 3.39 -0.53 -29.55
N TRP A 495 4.32 0.17 -28.92
CA TRP A 495 5.76 -0.11 -29.05
C TRP A 495 6.43 -0.07 -27.68
N SER A 496 7.48 -0.87 -27.47
CA SER A 496 8.26 -0.82 -26.22
C SER A 496 9.61 -0.20 -26.50
N PHE A 497 10.04 0.79 -25.72
CA PHE A 497 11.41 1.32 -25.85
C PHE A 497 12.50 0.27 -25.59
N THR A 498 12.16 -0.85 -24.95
CA THR A 498 13.06 -2.01 -24.80
C THR A 498 13.42 -2.64 -26.15
N ASP A 499 12.54 -2.51 -27.14
CA ASP A 499 12.73 -3.04 -28.50
C ASP A 499 13.44 -2.04 -29.43
N SER A 500 13.62 -0.79 -28.99
CA SER A 500 14.36 0.23 -29.73
C SER A 500 15.86 0.01 -29.62
N HIS A 501 16.59 0.33 -30.69
CA HIS A 501 18.05 0.36 -30.67
C HIS A 501 18.55 1.36 -29.62
N MET A 502 19.61 0.99 -28.90
CA MET A 502 20.19 1.79 -27.82
C MET A 502 21.54 2.35 -28.26
N ARG A 503 21.62 3.66 -28.50
CA ARG A 503 22.86 4.38 -28.77
C ARG A 503 23.59 4.63 -27.44
N LEU A 504 24.71 3.96 -27.24
CA LEU A 504 25.54 4.09 -26.04
C LEU A 504 26.71 5.03 -26.30
N GLU A 505 26.91 6.00 -25.41
CA GLU A 505 27.98 7.00 -25.47
C GLU A 505 28.69 7.10 -24.11
N GLU A 506 29.82 7.81 -24.06
CA GLU A 506 30.57 7.97 -22.80
C GLU A 506 29.76 8.79 -21.77
N GLY A 507 29.21 8.08 -20.78
CA GLY A 507 28.46 8.67 -19.67
C GLY A 507 26.94 8.73 -19.88
N GLY A 508 26.40 8.29 -21.01
CA GLY A 508 24.96 8.35 -21.28
C GLY A 508 24.50 7.44 -22.41
N TRP A 509 23.19 7.44 -22.66
CA TRP A 509 22.58 6.68 -23.75
C TRP A 509 21.30 7.35 -24.24
N ALA A 510 20.90 7.00 -25.46
CA ALA A 510 19.64 7.40 -26.06
C ALA A 510 19.01 6.25 -26.86
N ARG A 511 17.69 6.28 -26.99
CA ARG A 511 16.89 5.33 -27.79
C ARG A 511 15.60 5.99 -28.21
N GLU A 512 15.11 5.67 -29.41
CA GLU A 512 14.00 6.38 -30.03
C GLU A 512 12.84 5.46 -30.44
N THR A 513 11.63 6.02 -30.47
CA THR A 513 10.43 5.44 -31.05
C THR A 513 9.87 6.44 -32.05
N THR A 514 9.97 6.11 -33.33
CA THR A 514 9.60 7.00 -34.44
C THR A 514 8.55 6.32 -35.33
N VAL A 515 8.20 6.96 -36.44
CA VAL A 515 7.37 6.34 -37.47
C VAL A 515 7.98 5.06 -38.06
N ARG A 516 9.30 4.86 -37.93
CA ARG A 516 10.00 3.64 -38.40
C ARG A 516 9.62 2.42 -37.57
N GLU A 517 9.59 2.57 -36.25
CA GLU A 517 9.21 1.53 -35.29
C GLU A 517 7.68 1.39 -35.23
N MET A 518 6.99 2.53 -35.26
CA MET A 518 5.56 2.62 -35.04
C MET A 518 4.89 3.51 -36.11
N PRO A 519 4.45 2.95 -37.26
CA PRO A 519 3.96 3.74 -38.41
C PRO A 519 2.74 4.62 -38.17
N LEU A 520 2.03 4.45 -37.05
CA LEU A 520 0.94 5.32 -36.62
C LEU A 520 1.45 6.60 -35.93
N SER A 521 2.68 6.61 -35.41
CA SER A 521 3.33 7.74 -34.74
C SER A 521 3.79 8.78 -35.76
N LYS A 522 2.86 9.41 -36.49
CA LYS A 522 3.16 10.36 -37.57
C LYS A 522 3.30 11.79 -37.07
N GLU A 523 2.51 12.17 -36.08
CA GLU A 523 2.49 13.52 -35.55
C GLU A 523 3.62 13.77 -34.55
N LEU A 524 3.98 12.75 -33.78
CA LEU A 524 4.99 12.83 -32.72
C LEU A 524 6.00 11.68 -32.84
N ALA A 525 7.24 11.93 -32.44
CA ALA A 525 8.28 10.93 -32.19
C ALA A 525 8.83 11.10 -30.77
N GLY A 526 9.29 10.02 -30.15
CA GLY A 526 9.80 10.03 -28.78
C GLY A 526 11.25 9.55 -28.67
N VAL A 527 12.05 10.19 -27.82
CA VAL A 527 13.40 9.74 -27.44
C VAL A 527 13.48 9.59 -25.93
N ASN A 528 13.91 8.44 -25.45
CA ASN A 528 14.26 8.24 -24.04
C ASN A 528 15.78 8.33 -23.90
N MET A 529 16.25 9.27 -23.09
CA MET A 529 17.66 9.61 -22.98
C MET A 529 18.11 9.69 -21.52
N ARG A 530 19.37 9.33 -21.29
CA ARG A 530 20.02 9.29 -19.98
C ARG A 530 21.38 9.96 -20.04
N LEU A 531 21.64 10.87 -19.10
CA LEU A 531 22.94 11.55 -18.94
C LEU A 531 23.47 11.41 -17.51
N GLY A 532 24.65 10.81 -17.34
CA GLY A 532 25.32 10.68 -16.06
C GLY A 532 25.73 12.02 -15.41
N PRO A 533 26.29 11.99 -14.20
CA PRO A 533 26.75 13.19 -13.49
C PRO A 533 27.75 14.01 -14.31
N GLY A 534 27.42 15.27 -14.59
CA GLY A 534 28.25 16.20 -15.37
C GLY A 534 28.33 15.90 -16.86
N VAL A 535 27.63 14.87 -17.35
CA VAL A 535 27.60 14.47 -18.77
C VAL A 535 26.74 15.45 -19.56
N TYR A 536 27.23 15.88 -20.71
CA TYR A 536 26.51 16.75 -21.63
C TYR A 536 25.79 15.94 -22.68
N ARG A 537 24.55 16.33 -22.98
CA ARG A 537 24.03 16.34 -24.34
C ARG A 537 24.58 17.60 -25.02
N GLU A 538 25.26 17.42 -26.15
CA GLU A 538 25.96 18.49 -26.87
C GLU A 538 25.04 19.68 -27.19
N LEU A 539 25.62 20.88 -27.34
CA LEU A 539 24.92 22.04 -27.88
C LEU A 539 24.43 21.75 -29.31
N HIS A 540 23.14 21.86 -29.52
CA HIS A 540 22.51 21.51 -30.79
C HIS A 540 21.20 22.25 -31.04
N TRP A 541 20.68 22.12 -32.25
CA TRP A 541 19.31 22.48 -32.61
C TRP A 541 18.76 21.48 -33.62
N HIS A 542 17.46 21.56 -33.91
CA HIS A 542 16.75 20.69 -34.83
C HIS A 542 15.57 21.43 -35.48
N SER A 543 14.92 20.78 -36.45
CA SER A 543 13.83 21.38 -37.25
C SER A 543 12.46 21.21 -36.60
N GLU A 544 12.37 20.35 -35.61
CA GLU A 544 11.20 20.04 -34.82
C GLU A 544 11.15 20.94 -33.58
N ALA A 545 9.98 21.11 -32.99
CA ALA A 545 9.90 21.56 -31.61
C ALA A 545 10.17 20.37 -30.68
N GLU A 546 10.81 20.64 -29.54
CA GLU A 546 11.10 19.61 -28.54
C GLU A 546 10.33 19.91 -27.26
N TRP A 547 9.53 18.96 -26.81
CA TRP A 547 8.91 18.96 -25.49
C TRP A 547 9.53 17.84 -24.66
N ALA A 548 9.73 18.04 -23.36
CA ALA A 548 10.30 16.99 -22.52
C ALA A 548 9.67 16.86 -21.15
N TYR A 549 9.83 15.68 -20.57
CA TYR A 549 9.48 15.34 -19.19
C TYR A 549 10.65 14.68 -18.47
N ILE A 550 11.03 15.20 -17.31
CA ILE A 550 12.05 14.56 -16.47
C ILE A 550 11.45 13.33 -15.76
N ILE A 551 11.91 12.13 -16.14
CA ILE A 551 11.44 10.87 -15.54
C ILE A 551 12.06 10.70 -14.15
N GLU A 552 13.38 10.92 -14.03
CA GLU A 552 14.13 10.73 -12.79
C GLU A 552 15.43 11.57 -12.81
N GLY A 553 15.90 11.96 -11.62
CA GLY A 553 17.15 12.72 -11.48
C GLY A 553 17.00 14.21 -11.78
N GLU A 554 18.13 14.86 -12.10
CA GLU A 554 18.22 16.31 -12.23
C GLU A 554 19.13 16.73 -13.38
N CYS A 555 18.78 17.80 -14.11
CA CYS A 555 19.60 18.34 -15.18
C CYS A 555 19.61 19.87 -15.21
N ARG A 556 20.63 20.45 -15.84
CA ARG A 556 20.66 21.84 -16.25
C ARG A 556 20.42 21.93 -17.75
N ILE A 557 19.53 22.84 -18.16
CA ILE A 557 19.38 23.21 -19.56
C ILE A 557 19.94 24.60 -19.83
N THR A 558 20.39 24.83 -21.05
CA THR A 558 20.74 26.14 -21.60
C THR A 558 20.03 26.33 -22.94
N VAL A 559 19.46 27.51 -23.19
CA VAL A 559 18.73 27.81 -24.44
C VAL A 559 19.00 29.25 -24.84
N LEU A 560 19.29 29.49 -26.12
CA LEU A 560 19.39 30.85 -26.66
C LEU A 560 18.10 31.23 -27.39
N ASP A 561 17.53 32.39 -27.07
CA ASP A 561 16.39 32.95 -27.79
C ASP A 561 16.81 33.80 -29.00
N THR A 562 15.84 34.13 -29.86
CA THR A 562 16.06 34.90 -31.09
C THR A 562 16.45 36.37 -30.84
N ASP A 563 16.22 36.89 -29.64
CA ASP A 563 16.65 38.23 -29.23
C ASP A 563 18.10 38.22 -28.68
N GLY A 564 18.75 37.05 -28.62
CA GLY A 564 20.10 36.86 -28.10
C GLY A 564 20.18 36.69 -26.58
N GLY A 565 19.05 36.51 -25.91
CA GLY A 565 18.98 36.20 -24.48
C GLY A 565 19.13 34.71 -24.21
N CYS A 566 19.88 34.35 -23.17
CA CYS A 566 20.09 32.98 -22.73
C CYS A 566 19.21 32.64 -21.53
N PHE A 567 18.51 31.52 -21.60
CA PHE A 567 17.76 30.93 -20.51
C PHE A 567 18.53 29.73 -19.93
N ILE A 568 18.71 29.70 -18.62
CA ILE A 568 19.37 28.60 -17.90
C ILE A 568 18.51 28.23 -16.71
N ASP A 569 18.21 26.95 -16.52
CA ASP A 569 17.43 26.46 -15.39
C ASP A 569 17.81 25.02 -15.02
N ASP A 570 17.61 24.70 -13.74
CA ASP A 570 17.76 23.34 -13.23
C ASP A 570 16.37 22.70 -13.12
N LEU A 571 16.27 21.45 -13.57
CA LEU A 571 15.05 20.66 -13.61
C LEU A 571 15.25 19.36 -12.84
N LYS A 572 14.19 18.93 -12.18
CA LYS A 572 14.11 17.67 -11.43
C LYS A 572 12.93 16.84 -11.96
N LYS A 573 12.81 15.61 -11.49
CA LYS A 573 11.68 14.71 -11.75
C LYS A 573 10.33 15.45 -11.78
N GLY A 574 9.59 15.25 -12.87
CA GLY A 574 8.25 15.83 -13.06
C GLY A 574 8.22 17.24 -13.65
N ASP A 575 9.37 17.84 -13.90
CA ASP A 575 9.45 19.11 -14.61
C ASP A 575 9.49 18.90 -16.12
N LEU A 576 9.15 19.97 -16.84
CA LEU A 576 9.10 20.00 -18.30
C LEU A 576 10.03 21.08 -18.84
N TRP A 577 10.48 20.86 -20.07
CA TRP A 577 10.90 21.95 -20.94
C TRP A 577 10.19 21.91 -22.29
N TYR A 578 10.22 23.04 -22.98
CA TYR A 578 9.80 23.15 -24.37
C TYR A 578 10.74 24.08 -25.12
N PHE A 579 11.33 23.60 -26.22
CA PHE A 579 12.16 24.36 -27.13
C PHE A 579 11.43 24.52 -28.46
N PRO A 580 11.12 25.76 -28.89
CA PRO A 580 10.58 25.98 -30.23
C PRO A 580 11.59 25.56 -31.31
N THR A 581 11.08 25.23 -32.49
CA THR A 581 11.87 24.91 -33.68
C THR A 581 13.08 25.83 -33.87
N GLY A 582 14.26 25.23 -34.02
CA GLY A 582 15.49 25.94 -34.35
C GLY A 582 16.14 26.71 -33.19
N PHE A 583 15.62 26.66 -31.96
CA PHE A 583 16.26 27.29 -30.80
C PHE A 583 17.44 26.41 -30.33
N PRO A 584 18.69 26.90 -30.35
CA PRO A 584 19.82 26.09 -29.94
C PRO A 584 19.87 25.95 -28.42
N HIS A 585 20.16 24.73 -27.97
CA HIS A 585 20.12 24.36 -26.56
C HIS A 585 21.16 23.29 -26.20
N GLY A 586 21.39 23.10 -24.91
CA GLY A 586 22.23 22.05 -24.34
C GLY A 586 21.68 21.55 -23.03
N ILE A 587 22.02 20.30 -22.68
CA ILE A 587 21.53 19.63 -21.47
C ILE A 587 22.72 19.02 -20.75
N GLN A 588 22.77 19.16 -19.43
CA GLN A 588 23.81 18.57 -18.60
C GLN A 588 23.21 17.82 -17.42
N GLY A 589 23.59 16.56 -17.23
CA GLY A 589 23.19 15.78 -16.06
C GLY A 589 23.78 16.35 -14.76
N LEU A 590 22.94 16.48 -13.74
CA LEU A 590 23.29 16.97 -12.40
C LEU A 590 23.11 15.87 -11.34
N GLY A 591 23.58 16.17 -10.13
CA GLY A 591 23.44 15.26 -8.98
C GLY A 591 24.26 13.98 -9.11
N GLU A 592 24.22 13.14 -8.07
CA GLU A 592 25.01 11.91 -8.01
C GLU A 592 24.52 10.84 -9.01
N ARG A 593 23.24 10.91 -9.40
CA ARG A 593 22.63 9.96 -10.32
C ARG A 593 22.54 10.48 -11.75
N GLY A 594 22.81 11.75 -12.04
CA GLY A 594 22.50 12.34 -13.35
C GLY A 594 21.00 12.47 -13.57
N VAL A 595 20.56 12.34 -14.84
CA VAL A 595 19.15 12.46 -15.24
C VAL A 595 18.74 11.39 -16.24
N GLU A 596 17.46 11.01 -16.22
CA GLU A 596 16.76 10.32 -17.31
C GLU A 596 15.48 11.09 -17.66
N PHE A 597 15.22 11.28 -18.95
CA PHE A 597 14.09 12.07 -19.43
C PHE A 597 13.53 11.51 -20.75
N LEU A 598 12.29 11.92 -21.05
CA LEU A 598 11.60 11.66 -22.30
C LEU A 598 11.55 12.95 -23.11
N LEU A 599 12.00 12.90 -24.35
CA LEU A 599 11.85 13.96 -25.36
C LEU A 599 10.75 13.57 -26.34
N ILE A 600 9.99 14.57 -26.78
CA ILE A 600 8.92 14.46 -27.76
C ILE A 600 9.15 15.51 -28.83
N PHE A 601 9.23 15.05 -30.07
CA PHE A 601 9.43 15.88 -31.25
C PHE A 601 8.13 15.92 -32.05
N ASP A 602 7.80 17.08 -32.62
CA ASP A 602 6.54 17.32 -33.33
C ASP A 602 6.53 16.90 -34.82
N ASP A 603 7.38 15.93 -35.16
CA ASP A 603 7.37 15.19 -36.42
C ASP A 603 7.74 13.71 -36.17
N GLY A 604 6.87 12.79 -36.60
CA GLY A 604 7.12 11.35 -36.51
C GLY A 604 8.34 10.85 -37.29
N ASN A 605 8.84 11.62 -38.26
CA ASN A 605 10.03 11.26 -39.05
C ASN A 605 11.35 11.64 -38.37
N PHE A 606 11.31 12.24 -37.18
CA PHE A 606 12.51 12.61 -36.44
C PHE A 606 13.51 11.45 -36.32
N SER A 607 14.78 11.81 -36.19
CA SER A 607 15.85 10.90 -35.77
C SER A 607 16.86 11.67 -34.94
N GLU A 608 17.26 11.10 -33.81
CA GLU A 608 18.27 11.72 -32.93
C GLU A 608 19.63 11.92 -33.63
N ASP A 609 19.90 11.14 -34.67
CA ASP A 609 21.10 11.24 -35.51
C ASP A 609 21.05 12.41 -36.51
N SER A 610 19.90 13.07 -36.67
CA SER A 610 19.69 14.17 -37.64
C SER A 610 19.70 15.57 -37.01
N THR A 611 20.10 15.67 -35.74
CA THR A 611 20.27 16.97 -35.07
C THR A 611 21.47 17.76 -35.60
N PHE A 612 21.40 19.08 -35.59
CA PHE A 612 22.51 19.95 -35.96
C PHE A 612 23.42 20.17 -34.75
N LEU A 613 24.53 19.43 -34.70
CA LEU A 613 25.48 19.47 -33.59
C LEU A 613 26.55 20.56 -33.79
N LEU A 614 26.86 21.31 -32.73
CA LEU A 614 27.83 22.41 -32.78
C LEU A 614 29.20 21.96 -33.30
N THR A 615 29.75 20.88 -32.75
CA THR A 615 31.09 20.41 -33.09
C THR A 615 31.16 19.84 -34.51
N ASP A 616 30.09 19.19 -35.00
CA ASP A 616 30.04 18.76 -36.40
C ASP A 616 29.95 19.96 -37.34
N TYR A 617 29.09 20.95 -37.04
CA TYR A 617 29.00 22.16 -37.85
C TYR A 617 30.35 22.90 -37.95
N LEU A 618 31.04 23.08 -36.83
CA LEU A 618 32.36 23.70 -36.85
C LEU A 618 33.41 22.83 -37.56
N ALA A 619 33.36 21.50 -37.42
CA ALA A 619 34.29 20.59 -38.11
C ALA A 619 34.10 20.62 -39.63
N ARG A 620 32.88 20.89 -40.11
CA ARG A 620 32.54 21.03 -41.54
C ARG A 620 32.67 22.45 -42.08
N THR A 621 33.12 23.40 -41.25
CA THR A 621 33.33 24.80 -41.66
C THR A 621 34.81 25.07 -41.93
N PRO A 622 35.20 25.68 -43.07
CA PRO A 622 36.58 26.03 -43.34
C PRO A 622 37.22 26.88 -42.22
N LYS A 623 38.45 26.53 -41.83
CA LYS A 623 39.14 27.20 -40.71
C LYS A 623 39.32 28.70 -40.93
N ASP A 624 39.55 29.13 -42.17
CA ASP A 624 39.67 30.55 -42.51
C ASP A 624 38.35 31.32 -42.28
N ILE A 625 37.21 30.68 -42.51
CA ILE A 625 35.89 31.24 -42.20
C ILE A 625 35.65 31.31 -40.70
N LEU A 626 36.03 30.26 -39.94
CA LEU A 626 35.96 30.28 -38.48
C LEU A 626 36.84 31.40 -37.89
N ALA A 627 38.07 31.54 -38.38
CA ALA A 627 39.02 32.58 -38.00
C ALA A 627 38.44 33.99 -38.26
N LYS A 628 37.86 34.21 -39.45
CA LYS A 628 37.18 35.47 -39.78
C LYS A 628 35.98 35.74 -38.87
N ASN A 629 35.14 34.73 -38.62
CA ASN A 629 33.93 34.86 -37.82
C ASN A 629 34.24 35.21 -36.35
N PHE A 630 35.15 34.46 -35.73
CA PHE A 630 35.51 34.63 -34.31
C PHE A 630 36.64 35.64 -34.07
N ARG A 631 37.22 36.21 -35.14
CA ARG A 631 38.31 37.21 -35.10
C ARG A 631 39.56 36.71 -34.35
N VAL A 632 39.93 35.47 -34.63
CA VAL A 632 41.12 34.80 -34.08
C VAL A 632 41.96 34.18 -35.20
N SER A 633 43.15 33.67 -34.91
CA SER A 633 43.96 32.95 -35.92
C SER A 633 43.38 31.56 -36.22
N GLU A 634 43.63 31.03 -37.42
CA GLU A 634 43.22 29.66 -37.79
C GLU A 634 43.81 28.60 -36.86
N GLU A 635 44.98 28.87 -36.28
CA GLU A 635 45.66 27.97 -35.34
C GLU A 635 44.84 27.68 -34.08
N VAL A 636 43.96 28.59 -33.65
CA VAL A 636 43.06 28.35 -32.51
C VAL A 636 42.14 27.14 -32.75
N PHE A 637 41.85 26.83 -34.01
CA PHE A 637 41.01 25.69 -34.41
C PHE A 637 41.82 24.45 -34.80
N SER A 638 43.13 24.40 -34.52
CA SER A 638 43.95 23.20 -34.82
C SER A 638 43.57 22.00 -33.95
N THR A 639 43.01 22.24 -32.76
CA THR A 639 42.57 21.23 -31.79
C THR A 639 41.05 20.97 -31.82
N LEU A 640 40.32 21.59 -32.75
CA LEU A 640 38.87 21.40 -32.87
C LEU A 640 38.55 19.92 -33.16
N SER A 641 37.50 19.40 -32.51
CA SER A 641 37.03 18.03 -32.74
C SER A 641 36.73 17.80 -34.22
N GLN A 642 37.19 16.68 -34.79
CA GLN A 642 36.98 16.35 -36.20
C GLN A 642 35.67 15.57 -36.46
N ARG A 643 34.95 15.25 -35.39
CA ARG A 643 33.64 14.57 -35.41
C ARG A 643 32.76 15.14 -34.31
N GLU A 644 31.46 14.89 -34.43
CA GLU A 644 30.51 15.19 -33.35
C GLU A 644 30.92 14.57 -32.02
N LYS A 645 30.46 15.18 -30.92
CA LYS A 645 30.55 14.57 -29.59
C LYS A 645 29.24 13.91 -29.17
N TYR A 646 28.11 14.48 -29.57
CA TYR A 646 26.74 14.03 -29.28
C TYR A 646 26.40 13.93 -27.78
N ILE A 647 26.96 12.96 -27.06
CA ILE A 647 26.93 12.84 -25.60
C ILE A 647 28.37 12.63 -25.13
N PHE A 648 28.82 13.42 -24.17
CA PHE A 648 30.19 13.31 -23.68
C PHE A 648 30.34 13.72 -22.21
N GLN A 649 31.32 13.13 -21.53
CA GLN A 649 31.64 13.47 -20.16
C GLN A 649 32.17 14.92 -20.05
N GLY A 650 31.46 15.73 -19.26
CA GLY A 650 31.92 17.05 -18.84
C GLY A 650 32.31 17.08 -17.36
N THR A 651 32.58 18.28 -16.85
CA THR A 651 32.72 18.53 -15.41
C THR A 651 31.40 19.01 -14.84
N MET A 652 31.10 18.65 -13.58
CA MET A 652 29.91 19.17 -12.88
C MET A 652 29.90 20.72 -12.92
N PRO A 653 28.77 21.36 -13.28
CA PRO A 653 28.74 22.81 -13.38
C PRO A 653 28.72 23.47 -12.00
N GLY A 654 29.09 24.75 -11.95
CA GLY A 654 28.93 25.59 -10.76
C GLY A 654 27.45 25.87 -10.43
N SER A 655 27.21 26.83 -9.54
CA SER A 655 25.84 27.14 -9.11
C SER A 655 25.00 27.74 -10.24
N LEU A 656 23.68 27.49 -10.22
CA LEU A 656 22.74 28.06 -11.19
C LEU A 656 22.76 29.60 -11.17
N SER A 657 22.96 30.19 -9.99
CA SER A 657 23.04 31.65 -9.79
C SER A 657 24.24 32.25 -10.53
N GLU A 658 25.41 31.61 -10.46
CA GLU A 658 26.61 32.05 -11.17
C GLU A 658 26.45 31.90 -12.69
N ALA A 659 25.91 30.77 -13.14
CA ALA A 659 25.64 30.54 -14.56
C ALA A 659 24.72 31.61 -15.15
N ARG A 660 23.64 31.97 -14.43
CA ARG A 660 22.70 33.02 -14.85
C ARG A 660 23.32 34.43 -14.88
N LYS A 661 24.28 34.73 -14.01
CA LYS A 661 24.97 36.05 -14.01
C LYS A 661 25.92 36.21 -15.18
N ALA A 662 26.39 35.12 -15.78
CA ALA A 662 27.36 35.14 -16.87
C ALA A 662 26.75 35.42 -18.25
N VAL A 663 25.42 35.54 -18.36
CA VAL A 663 24.70 35.67 -19.63
C VAL A 663 23.69 36.81 -19.60
N ILE A 664 23.32 37.31 -20.78
CA ILE A 664 22.15 38.19 -20.93
C ILE A 664 20.90 37.31 -20.76
N PRO A 665 19.99 37.58 -19.80
CA PRO A 665 18.86 36.71 -19.54
C PRO A 665 17.81 36.78 -20.67
N SER A 666 17.29 35.62 -21.06
CA SER A 666 16.13 35.51 -21.96
C SER A 666 14.87 36.13 -21.35
N LYS A 667 14.01 36.70 -22.20
CA LYS A 667 12.66 37.15 -21.81
C LYS A 667 11.63 36.02 -21.83
N LEU A 668 11.96 34.90 -22.47
CA LEU A 668 11.10 33.73 -22.60
C LEU A 668 11.31 32.77 -21.44
N ARG A 669 10.28 31.98 -21.14
CA ARG A 669 10.31 30.90 -20.15
C ARG A 669 10.16 29.60 -20.89
N PHE A 670 11.17 28.74 -20.78
CA PHE A 670 11.25 27.46 -21.49
C PHE A 670 10.96 26.25 -20.59
N THR A 671 10.63 26.45 -19.30
CA THR A 671 10.42 25.39 -18.32
C THR A 671 9.07 25.51 -17.61
N HIS A 672 8.55 24.37 -17.15
CA HIS A 672 7.30 24.29 -16.39
C HIS A 672 7.36 23.19 -15.34
N ARG A 673 6.79 23.42 -14.15
CA ARG A 673 6.83 22.47 -13.03
C ARG A 673 5.52 21.67 -13.00
N MET A 674 5.44 20.59 -13.78
CA MET A 674 4.17 19.88 -13.99
C MET A 674 3.65 19.21 -12.72
N LEU A 675 4.51 18.51 -11.97
CA LEU A 675 4.08 17.85 -10.73
C LEU A 675 3.83 18.81 -9.56
N GLU A 676 4.32 20.05 -9.63
CA GLU A 676 4.01 21.10 -8.64
C GLU A 676 2.61 21.71 -8.86
N GLN A 677 1.97 21.45 -10.01
CA GLN A 677 0.57 21.81 -10.21
C GLN A 677 -0.32 21.02 -9.26
N LYS A 678 -1.36 21.69 -8.74
CA LYS A 678 -2.43 21.02 -7.99
C LYS A 678 -3.17 20.08 -8.95
N PRO A 679 -3.20 18.76 -8.71
CA PRO A 679 -3.94 17.83 -9.55
C PRO A 679 -5.45 18.07 -9.46
N ALA A 680 -6.13 17.89 -10.58
CA ALA A 680 -7.56 17.58 -10.56
C ALA A 680 -7.72 16.14 -10.03
N LYS A 681 -8.42 15.99 -8.91
CA LYS A 681 -8.64 14.68 -8.27
C LYS A 681 -10.02 14.14 -8.61
N PHE A 682 -10.07 12.87 -8.94
CA PHE A 682 -11.28 12.11 -9.26
C PHE A 682 -11.34 10.82 -8.44
N PRO A 683 -12.50 10.17 -8.33
CA PRO A 683 -12.64 8.97 -7.51
C PRO A 683 -11.64 7.85 -7.85
N GLY A 684 -11.25 7.73 -9.13
CA GLY A 684 -10.33 6.71 -9.60
C GLY A 684 -8.90 7.17 -9.85
N GLY A 685 -8.54 8.43 -9.60
CA GLY A 685 -7.21 8.92 -9.97
C GLY A 685 -7.02 10.43 -9.99
N GLU A 686 -5.92 10.87 -10.60
CA GLU A 686 -5.50 12.27 -10.68
C GLU A 686 -5.12 12.65 -12.12
N VAL A 687 -5.36 13.91 -12.49
CA VAL A 687 -4.95 14.47 -13.79
C VAL A 687 -4.33 15.85 -13.59
N ARG A 688 -3.20 16.11 -14.26
CA ARG A 688 -2.58 17.44 -14.40
C ARG A 688 -2.43 17.74 -15.88
N ILE A 689 -2.98 18.85 -16.36
CA ILE A 689 -2.91 19.24 -17.78
C ILE A 689 -1.90 20.37 -17.93
N THR A 690 -0.99 20.23 -18.90
CA THR A 690 -0.07 21.29 -19.32
C THR A 690 -0.27 21.58 -20.80
N ASP A 691 -0.61 22.83 -21.12
CA ASP A 691 -0.74 23.30 -22.49
C ASP A 691 -0.52 24.82 -22.58
N THR A 692 -0.85 25.46 -23.70
CA THR A 692 -0.61 26.90 -23.87
C THR A 692 -1.32 27.81 -22.85
N ARG A 693 -2.30 27.32 -22.07
CA ARG A 693 -2.99 28.09 -21.03
C ARG A 693 -2.13 28.31 -19.79
N ASN A 694 -1.25 27.36 -19.45
CA ASN A 694 -0.39 27.42 -18.27
C ASN A 694 1.11 27.27 -18.58
N PHE A 695 1.47 26.83 -19.79
CA PHE A 695 2.83 26.83 -20.32
C PHE A 695 2.86 27.48 -21.71
N PRO A 696 2.79 28.83 -21.79
CA PRO A 696 2.46 29.54 -23.04
C PRO A 696 3.41 29.35 -24.21
N ILE A 697 4.66 28.95 -23.98
CA ILE A 697 5.65 28.71 -25.03
C ILE A 697 5.41 27.39 -25.77
N SER A 698 4.73 26.43 -25.13
CA SER A 698 4.47 25.08 -25.67
C SER A 698 3.37 25.11 -26.73
N LYS A 699 3.69 25.66 -27.92
CA LYS A 699 2.71 25.94 -28.98
C LYS A 699 2.28 24.72 -29.77
N THR A 700 3.13 23.72 -29.90
CA THR A 700 2.85 22.53 -30.72
C THR A 700 2.59 21.27 -29.90
N THR A 701 2.81 21.32 -28.58
CA THR A 701 2.62 20.16 -27.70
C THR A 701 1.76 20.50 -26.49
N ALA A 702 0.67 19.75 -26.32
CA ALA A 702 -0.13 19.72 -25.10
C ALA A 702 0.03 18.35 -24.45
N ALA A 703 -0.06 18.29 -23.12
CA ALA A 703 0.11 17.04 -22.39
C ALA A 703 -0.79 16.95 -21.16
N ALA A 704 -1.12 15.72 -20.76
CA ALA A 704 -1.70 15.40 -19.47
C ALA A 704 -0.88 14.33 -18.75
N HIS A 705 -0.64 14.54 -17.46
CA HIS A 705 -0.09 13.53 -16.54
C HIS A 705 -1.26 12.90 -15.82
N VAL A 706 -1.41 11.59 -16.01
CA VAL A 706 -2.57 10.83 -15.55
C VAL A 706 -2.11 9.73 -14.60
N ILE A 707 -2.75 9.67 -13.44
CA ILE A 707 -2.64 8.57 -12.49
C ILE A 707 -4.00 7.88 -12.43
N VAL A 708 -4.03 6.58 -12.69
CA VAL A 708 -5.22 5.72 -12.52
C VAL A 708 -4.95 4.77 -11.37
N TYR A 709 -5.71 4.90 -10.29
CA TYR A 709 -5.64 4.02 -9.14
C TYR A 709 -6.04 2.58 -9.50
N GLU A 710 -5.73 1.64 -8.62
CA GLU A 710 -6.01 0.23 -8.84
C GLU A 710 -7.50 -0.04 -9.12
N GLY A 711 -7.77 -0.80 -10.19
CA GLY A 711 -9.13 -1.07 -10.67
C GLY A 711 -9.86 0.15 -11.22
N GLY A 712 -9.20 1.30 -11.31
CA GLY A 712 -9.71 2.52 -11.91
C GLY A 712 -9.68 2.48 -13.44
N LEU A 713 -10.36 3.46 -14.03
CA LEU A 713 -10.53 3.58 -15.48
C LEU A 713 -10.39 5.04 -15.89
N ARG A 714 -9.42 5.37 -16.74
CA ARG A 714 -9.49 6.57 -17.59
C ARG A 714 -10.69 6.36 -18.51
N GLU A 715 -11.72 7.16 -18.32
CA GLU A 715 -13.06 6.90 -18.87
C GLU A 715 -13.09 6.77 -20.39
N MET A 716 -14.21 6.28 -20.94
CA MET A 716 -14.41 6.26 -22.38
C MET A 716 -14.48 7.67 -22.95
N HIS A 717 -13.52 8.03 -23.79
CA HIS A 717 -13.40 9.37 -24.35
C HIS A 717 -12.72 9.35 -25.74
N TRP A 718 -12.65 10.50 -26.38
CA TRP A 718 -11.83 10.71 -27.58
C TRP A 718 -11.31 12.15 -27.65
N HIS A 719 -10.24 12.34 -28.43
CA HIS A 719 -9.62 13.63 -28.68
C HIS A 719 -9.96 14.11 -30.10
N PRO A 720 -10.52 15.32 -30.27
CA PRO A 720 -10.98 15.81 -31.56
C PRO A 720 -9.89 16.53 -32.38
N ASN A 721 -8.75 16.88 -31.77
CA ASN A 721 -7.82 17.85 -32.33
C ASN A 721 -6.53 17.21 -32.88
N ALA A 722 -5.96 16.20 -32.23
CA ALA A 722 -4.71 15.53 -32.63
C ALA A 722 -4.72 14.02 -32.32
N ASP A 723 -3.73 13.29 -32.83
CA ASP A 723 -3.42 11.93 -32.38
C ASP A 723 -2.92 12.00 -30.92
N GLU A 724 -3.31 11.04 -30.09
CA GLU A 724 -2.74 10.88 -28.75
C GLU A 724 -1.49 10.00 -28.85
N TRP A 725 -0.37 10.48 -28.33
CA TRP A 725 0.83 9.72 -28.11
C TRP A 725 1.01 9.54 -26.61
N THR A 726 1.06 8.32 -26.13
CA THR A 726 1.04 8.00 -24.69
C THR A 726 2.33 7.32 -24.28
N PHE A 727 2.94 7.72 -23.16
CA PHE A 727 4.07 7.00 -22.56
C PHE A 727 3.77 6.54 -21.15
N PHE A 728 3.96 5.25 -20.89
CA PHE A 728 3.71 4.64 -19.59
C PHE A 728 4.95 4.72 -18.69
N LEU A 729 4.81 5.43 -17.58
CA LEU A 729 5.86 5.58 -16.56
C LEU A 729 5.84 4.42 -15.56
N ARG A 730 4.65 3.89 -15.23
CA ARG A 730 4.46 2.82 -14.25
C ARG A 730 3.14 2.08 -14.46
N GLY A 731 3.09 0.82 -14.00
CA GLY A 731 1.87 0.04 -13.84
C GLY A 731 1.56 -0.85 -15.04
N HIS A 732 0.41 -1.52 -15.02
CA HIS A 732 -0.08 -2.35 -16.11
C HIS A 732 -1.47 -1.89 -16.53
N ALA A 733 -1.64 -1.59 -17.80
CA ALA A 733 -2.88 -1.10 -18.36
C ALA A 733 -3.31 -1.94 -19.57
N ARG A 734 -4.60 -1.82 -19.92
CA ARG A 734 -5.05 -2.13 -21.27
C ARG A 734 -5.82 -0.96 -21.85
N ILE A 735 -5.71 -0.80 -23.17
CA ILE A 735 -6.47 0.18 -23.95
C ILE A 735 -7.22 -0.57 -25.03
N THR A 736 -8.52 -0.33 -25.13
CA THR A 736 -9.30 -0.69 -26.32
C THR A 736 -9.50 0.55 -27.16
N VAL A 737 -9.07 0.50 -28.41
CA VAL A 737 -9.26 1.60 -29.38
C VAL A 737 -10.35 1.21 -30.36
N PHE A 738 -11.36 2.07 -30.49
CA PHE A 738 -12.45 1.97 -31.45
C PHE A 738 -12.24 2.94 -32.61
N ALA A 739 -12.18 2.41 -33.84
CA ALA A 739 -11.81 3.14 -35.05
C ALA A 739 -12.93 3.17 -36.10
N SER A 740 -14.19 3.32 -35.65
CA SER A 740 -15.42 3.30 -36.46
C SER A 740 -15.70 1.96 -37.18
N ASN A 741 -16.86 1.82 -37.84
CA ASN A 741 -17.25 0.64 -38.63
C ASN A 741 -17.15 -0.71 -37.89
N GLY A 742 -17.39 -0.72 -36.58
CA GLY A 742 -17.29 -1.92 -35.74
C GLY A 742 -15.85 -2.43 -35.57
N VAL A 743 -14.85 -1.60 -35.89
CA VAL A 743 -13.43 -1.93 -35.74
C VAL A 743 -12.96 -1.54 -34.35
N ALA A 744 -12.49 -2.52 -33.57
CA ALA A 744 -11.91 -2.31 -32.26
C ALA A 744 -10.75 -3.28 -32.01
N ARG A 745 -9.72 -2.81 -31.30
CA ARG A 745 -8.62 -3.67 -30.86
C ARG A 745 -8.10 -3.27 -29.49
N THR A 746 -7.79 -4.29 -28.69
CA THR A 746 -7.26 -4.15 -27.35
C THR A 746 -5.75 -4.42 -27.32
N PHE A 747 -5.00 -3.59 -26.59
CA PHE A 747 -3.56 -3.71 -26.40
C PHE A 747 -3.23 -3.61 -24.91
N ASN A 748 -2.19 -4.33 -24.46
CA ASN A 748 -1.66 -4.21 -23.10
C ASN A 748 -0.48 -3.23 -23.08
N TYR A 749 -0.28 -2.54 -21.97
CA TYR A 749 0.80 -1.57 -21.78
C TYR A 749 1.38 -1.68 -20.38
N MET A 750 2.68 -1.45 -20.28
CA MET A 750 3.40 -1.32 -19.02
C MET A 750 4.50 -0.26 -19.10
N ALA A 751 5.24 -0.07 -18.00
CA ALA A 751 6.31 0.91 -17.93
C ALA A 751 7.31 0.76 -19.10
N GLY A 752 7.60 1.88 -19.78
CA GLY A 752 8.48 1.92 -20.95
C GLY A 752 7.77 1.70 -22.30
N ASP A 753 6.46 1.45 -22.30
CA ASP A 753 5.68 1.32 -23.53
C ASP A 753 5.13 2.67 -24.00
N VAL A 754 4.95 2.74 -25.32
CA VAL A 754 4.34 3.82 -26.08
C VAL A 754 3.02 3.34 -26.67
N ALA A 755 1.98 4.17 -26.56
CA ALA A 755 0.74 4.02 -27.30
C ALA A 755 0.56 5.15 -28.32
N VAL A 756 -0.12 4.86 -29.43
CA VAL A 756 -0.62 5.90 -30.34
C VAL A 756 -2.08 5.63 -30.65
N ILE A 757 -2.95 6.57 -30.27
CA ILE A 757 -4.37 6.53 -30.54
C ILE A 757 -4.68 7.59 -31.59
N PRO A 758 -5.06 7.20 -32.82
CA PRO A 758 -5.38 8.16 -33.85
C PRO A 758 -6.54 9.08 -33.45
N LYS A 759 -6.45 10.33 -33.89
CA LYS A 759 -7.45 11.37 -33.71
C LYS A 759 -8.87 10.87 -33.98
N ASN A 760 -9.79 11.26 -33.11
CA ASN A 760 -11.20 10.84 -33.07
C ASN A 760 -11.47 9.35 -32.78
N ASN A 761 -10.46 8.50 -32.62
CA ASN A 761 -10.73 7.13 -32.18
C ASN A 761 -11.07 7.14 -30.69
N ALA A 762 -12.23 6.57 -30.35
CA ALA A 762 -12.68 6.46 -28.98
C ALA A 762 -11.91 5.36 -28.26
N HIS A 763 -11.54 5.61 -27.01
CA HIS A 763 -10.76 4.67 -26.24
C HIS A 763 -10.97 4.87 -24.73
N TYR A 764 -10.40 3.95 -23.95
CA TYR A 764 -10.31 4.03 -22.49
C TYR A 764 -8.97 3.43 -22.05
N VAL A 765 -8.47 3.82 -20.88
CA VAL A 765 -7.27 3.20 -20.26
C VAL A 765 -7.69 2.57 -18.94
N GLU A 766 -7.70 1.24 -18.89
CA GLU A 766 -8.05 0.49 -17.69
C GLU A 766 -6.80 0.03 -16.96
N ASN A 767 -6.77 0.26 -15.65
CA ASN A 767 -5.73 -0.31 -14.81
C ASN A 767 -6.06 -1.79 -14.53
N ILE A 768 -5.24 -2.68 -15.11
CA ILE A 768 -5.36 -4.13 -14.94
C ILE A 768 -4.33 -4.70 -13.95
N GLY A 769 -3.49 -3.83 -13.40
CA GLY A 769 -2.46 -4.16 -12.44
C GLY A 769 -2.92 -4.03 -10.99
N THR A 770 -1.97 -4.28 -10.10
CA THR A 770 -2.14 -4.20 -8.64
C THR A 770 -1.64 -2.89 -8.03
N GLY A 771 -0.89 -2.09 -8.79
CA GLY A 771 -0.47 -0.75 -8.39
C GLY A 771 -1.24 0.34 -9.13
N GLN A 772 -0.87 1.60 -8.92
CA GLN A 772 -1.30 2.69 -9.80
C GLN A 772 -0.66 2.57 -11.18
N VAL A 773 -1.43 2.95 -12.19
CA VAL A 773 -0.93 3.19 -13.54
C VAL A 773 -0.64 4.68 -13.67
N GLU A 774 0.56 5.03 -14.15
CA GLU A 774 1.00 6.40 -14.34
C GLU A 774 1.51 6.56 -15.77
N PHE A 775 0.98 7.54 -16.50
CA PHE A 775 1.33 7.79 -17.88
C PHE A 775 1.17 9.26 -18.26
N LEU A 776 1.77 9.61 -19.40
CA LEU A 776 1.64 10.90 -20.04
C LEU A 776 0.81 10.73 -21.32
N GLU A 777 -0.24 11.52 -21.50
CA GLU A 777 -0.97 11.70 -22.77
C GLU A 777 -0.37 12.94 -23.45
N MET A 778 0.14 12.86 -24.68
CA MET A 778 0.76 13.98 -25.41
C MET A 778 0.16 14.13 -26.79
N PHE A 779 0.03 15.38 -27.23
CA PHE A 779 -0.72 15.74 -28.44
C PHE A 779 0.05 16.78 -29.23
N ARG A 780 0.08 16.63 -30.57
CA ARG A 780 0.56 17.69 -31.47
C ARG A 780 -0.50 18.80 -31.62
N ALA A 781 -0.77 19.50 -30.52
CA ALA A 781 -1.78 20.54 -30.43
C ALA A 781 -1.39 21.61 -29.38
N PRO A 782 -1.88 22.86 -29.51
CA PRO A 782 -1.65 23.90 -28.51
C PRO A 782 -2.50 23.72 -27.24
N LEU A 783 -3.56 22.91 -27.28
CA LEU A 783 -4.54 22.74 -26.21
C LEU A 783 -4.88 21.26 -26.00
N PHE A 784 -5.04 20.87 -24.73
CA PHE A 784 -5.64 19.58 -24.38
C PHE A 784 -7.17 19.67 -24.47
N GLU A 785 -7.77 18.83 -25.32
CA GLU A 785 -9.21 18.79 -25.57
C GLU A 785 -9.70 17.35 -25.68
N ASP A 786 -10.77 17.00 -24.96
CA ASP A 786 -11.39 15.67 -25.01
C ASP A 786 -12.92 15.73 -24.83
N PHE A 787 -13.61 14.74 -25.36
CA PHE A 787 -15.03 14.50 -25.12
C PHE A 787 -15.21 13.25 -24.25
N SER A 788 -15.93 13.39 -23.14
CA SER A 788 -16.33 12.24 -22.31
C SER A 788 -17.62 11.63 -22.85
N THR A 789 -17.65 10.32 -22.99
CA THR A 789 -18.86 9.60 -23.40
C THR A 789 -19.96 9.73 -22.35
N ASP A 790 -19.63 9.64 -21.07
CA ASP A 790 -20.60 9.79 -19.98
C ASP A 790 -21.22 11.20 -19.98
N GLN A 791 -20.36 12.23 -20.07
CA GLN A 791 -20.83 13.61 -20.14
C GLN A 791 -21.70 13.86 -21.37
N TRP A 792 -21.32 13.34 -22.54
CA TRP A 792 -22.11 13.49 -23.76
C TRP A 792 -23.51 12.88 -23.60
N LEU A 793 -23.60 11.65 -23.11
CA LEU A 793 -24.89 10.99 -22.87
C LEU A 793 -25.70 11.75 -21.80
N ALA A 794 -25.07 12.21 -20.71
CA ALA A 794 -25.74 12.96 -19.65
C ALA A 794 -26.33 14.30 -20.09
N GLN A 795 -25.74 14.91 -21.13
CA GLN A 795 -26.18 16.20 -21.71
C GLN A 795 -27.14 16.04 -22.88
N THR A 796 -27.32 14.81 -23.39
CA THR A 796 -28.26 14.48 -24.47
C THR A 796 -29.64 14.20 -23.88
N PRO A 797 -30.76 14.55 -24.56
CA PRO A 797 -32.10 14.23 -24.08
C PRO A 797 -32.24 12.76 -23.66
N ALA A 798 -32.73 12.53 -22.43
CA ALA A 798 -32.72 11.21 -21.82
C ALA A 798 -33.50 10.14 -22.60
N LEU A 799 -34.57 10.54 -23.30
CA LEU A 799 -35.32 9.65 -24.18
C LEU A 799 -34.48 9.24 -25.41
N GLU A 800 -33.80 10.21 -26.01
CA GLU A 800 -32.91 9.97 -27.16
C GLU A 800 -31.80 8.97 -26.79
N VAL A 801 -31.14 9.15 -25.63
CA VAL A 801 -30.13 8.20 -25.14
C VAL A 801 -30.71 6.80 -24.93
N ALA A 802 -31.87 6.70 -24.27
CA ALA A 802 -32.51 5.42 -23.99
C ALA A 802 -32.91 4.68 -25.27
N GLU A 803 -33.42 5.40 -26.27
CA GLU A 803 -33.79 4.83 -27.58
C GLU A 803 -32.55 4.38 -28.37
N HIS A 804 -31.46 5.15 -28.38
CA HIS A 804 -30.21 4.75 -29.04
C HIS A 804 -29.58 3.50 -28.41
N LEU A 805 -29.68 3.34 -27.09
CA LEU A 805 -29.12 2.20 -26.36
C LEU A 805 -30.11 1.04 -26.19
N ASN A 806 -31.34 1.18 -26.71
CA ASN A 806 -32.43 0.22 -26.58
C ASN A 806 -32.70 -0.19 -25.11
N LEU A 807 -32.71 0.79 -24.21
CA LEU A 807 -32.98 0.60 -22.78
C LEU A 807 -34.45 0.87 -22.45
N SER A 808 -35.09 -0.04 -21.71
CA SER A 808 -36.49 0.06 -21.29
C SER A 808 -36.69 -0.30 -19.82
N GLY A 809 -37.79 0.16 -19.22
CA GLY A 809 -38.17 -0.16 -17.84
C GLY A 809 -37.08 0.24 -16.82
N ASP A 810 -36.88 -0.60 -15.81
CA ASP A 810 -35.93 -0.34 -14.71
C ASP A 810 -34.48 -0.17 -15.20
N HIS A 811 -34.08 -0.83 -16.29
CA HIS A 811 -32.74 -0.67 -16.87
C HIS A 811 -32.50 0.73 -17.44
N ARG A 812 -33.54 1.35 -18.02
CA ARG A 812 -33.48 2.73 -18.49
C ARG A 812 -33.31 3.69 -17.32
N GLU A 813 -34.14 3.52 -16.29
CA GLU A 813 -34.09 4.40 -15.12
C GLU A 813 -32.77 4.30 -14.36
N GLU A 814 -32.27 3.08 -14.18
CA GLU A 814 -30.99 2.85 -13.51
C GLU A 814 -29.84 3.45 -14.32
N PHE A 815 -29.76 3.19 -15.63
CA PHE A 815 -28.69 3.72 -16.46
C PHE A 815 -28.67 5.25 -16.49
N LEU A 816 -29.81 5.88 -16.74
CA LEU A 816 -29.90 7.34 -16.83
C LEU A 816 -29.60 8.04 -15.50
N ARG A 817 -29.89 7.40 -14.36
CA ARG A 817 -29.58 7.93 -13.02
C ARG A 817 -28.09 7.97 -12.72
N GLN A 818 -27.31 7.09 -13.35
CA GLN A 818 -25.86 6.96 -13.14
C GLN A 818 -25.03 7.92 -14.01
N LEU A 819 -25.65 8.57 -15.01
CA LEU A 819 -24.95 9.47 -15.93
C LEU A 819 -24.54 10.79 -15.25
N ASN A 820 -23.31 11.25 -15.54
CA ASN A 820 -22.75 12.46 -14.93
C ASN A 820 -22.67 13.62 -15.92
N LYS A 821 -23.36 14.72 -15.62
CA LYS A 821 -23.30 15.96 -16.42
C LYS A 821 -21.94 16.66 -16.34
N THR A 822 -21.19 16.39 -15.29
CA THR A 822 -19.82 16.85 -15.09
C THR A 822 -18.87 15.73 -15.47
N LYS A 823 -17.84 16.06 -16.27
CA LYS A 823 -16.81 15.11 -16.68
C LYS A 823 -16.09 14.50 -15.48
N VAL A 824 -15.90 13.18 -15.50
CA VAL A 824 -15.13 12.42 -14.50
C VAL A 824 -14.06 11.62 -15.24
N PRO A 825 -12.92 12.25 -15.59
CA PRO A 825 -11.87 11.66 -16.44
C PRO A 825 -11.35 10.32 -15.92
N VAL A 826 -11.25 10.14 -14.59
CA VAL A 826 -10.81 8.89 -13.99
C VAL A 826 -11.84 8.36 -13.00
N LYS A 827 -12.43 7.23 -13.34
CA LYS A 827 -13.50 6.57 -12.59
C LYS A 827 -12.94 5.49 -11.68
N ALA A 828 -13.53 5.35 -10.49
CA ALA A 828 -13.17 4.28 -9.56
C ALA A 828 -13.73 2.93 -10.03
N ARG A 829 -13.15 1.84 -9.52
CA ARG A 829 -13.73 0.50 -9.65
C ARG A 829 -15.17 0.52 -9.13
N ARG A 830 -16.13 0.09 -9.93
CA ARG A 830 -17.51 -0.09 -9.45
C ARG A 830 -17.48 -1.21 -8.40
N GLN A 831 -17.91 -0.92 -7.16
CA GLN A 831 -18.22 -1.99 -6.20
C GLN A 831 -19.32 -2.84 -6.83
N SER A 832 -19.07 -4.14 -7.00
CA SER A 832 -20.07 -5.07 -7.52
C SER A 832 -21.27 -5.07 -6.58
N PHE A 833 -22.46 -4.83 -7.12
CA PHE A 833 -23.75 -5.06 -6.47
C PHE A 833 -23.95 -6.54 -6.14
#